data_AF-A0A957GLC7-F1
#
_entry.id   AF-A0A957GLC7-F1
#
_cell.length_a   1.000
_cell.length_b   1.000
_cell.length_c   1.000
_cell.angle_alpha   90.00
_cell.angle_beta   90.00
_cell.angle_gamma   90.00
#
_symmetry.space_group_name_H-M   'P 1'
#
loop_
_entity.id
_entity.type
_entity.pdbx_description
1 polymer ?
#
loop_
_entity_poly.entity_id
_entity_poly.type
_entity_poly.pdbx_seq_one_letter_code
_entity_poly.pdbx_strand_id
1 'polypeptide(L)'
;ILPMTVIRRLDILLEPTKDEVLKMHQFLEENKIEAGIAQYQRITGYPFYNTSLFTLQRLYDTPSHIKANFTAYLNGFSDNVQEIIRKFKFHNQLETLDDANRLYPLLEKFLSPRMNLGVNSVKDSQGHVLHEGLSNLGMGYVFEELIRRFNEENNEEAGEHFTPRDIIQLMVHLLFEPVAEQVESGTYLVYDGACGSGGMLTEAEKYFTELAEARGKRVSLELYGQEVNPETYAICTADMLIQGRNPENIAFGSTLRQDAFMRMLYDFMLSNPPYGKSWSVDKDYIFDGKKKEVIDHRFTVGLPRSSDGQLLFLVNMLTKMKDTPRGSRIAHVHNGSALFTGDAGQGESEIRKWIIENDWLEAIIGLPLNMFYNTGIATYIWVLTNRKPAHRQGKVQLIDGRELYTKLRKNLGSKNCEFTSNHISLIMRTFLDFAESDISQIFANEEFGYHKITVERPLRLKTHITPERLATFKTENPGDEALAEGLATVVGAQPHLDFNAVQRQFNKWLKGQELKATAKQLKALWDVFTETDEGAMPVIKKKHKDGTVEYEPDSSLRDTENVPLTETIADYMAREVLPHVPDAWIDESKTVRGYEISFTKYFYQYEPLRTLEKIVADIRALEAETDGILEQIVSVATA
;
A
#
# COMPACT_ATOMS: atom_id res chain seq x y z
N ILE A 1 -23.10 -5.43 -19.46
CA ILE A 1 -22.17 -6.04 -20.45
C ILE A 1 -21.22 -7.03 -19.78
N LEU A 2 -20.55 -6.65 -18.68
CA LEU A 2 -19.59 -7.50 -17.98
C LEU A 2 -20.18 -8.86 -17.51
N PRO A 3 -21.35 -8.92 -16.82
CA PRO A 3 -21.94 -10.21 -16.44
C PRO A 3 -22.29 -11.09 -17.66
N MET A 4 -22.82 -10.48 -18.72
CA MET A 4 -23.12 -11.19 -19.98
C MET A 4 -21.88 -11.76 -20.65
N THR A 5 -20.74 -11.09 -20.54
CA THR A 5 -19.47 -11.55 -21.13
C THR A 5 -18.98 -12.82 -20.44
N VAL A 6 -19.05 -12.87 -19.10
CA VAL A 6 -18.76 -14.07 -18.31
C VAL A 6 -19.73 -15.20 -18.66
N ILE A 7 -21.04 -14.92 -18.61
CA ILE A 7 -22.06 -15.94 -18.89
C ILE A 7 -21.97 -16.46 -20.31
N ARG A 8 -21.70 -15.62 -21.31
CA ARG A 8 -21.53 -16.07 -22.70
C ARG A 8 -20.29 -16.95 -22.86
N ARG A 9 -19.18 -16.62 -22.19
CA ARG A 9 -17.98 -17.48 -22.19
C ARG A 9 -18.33 -18.86 -21.61
N LEU A 10 -19.00 -18.92 -20.46
CA LEU A 10 -19.41 -20.19 -19.85
C LEU A 10 -20.38 -20.98 -20.75
N ASP A 11 -21.35 -20.31 -21.37
CA ASP A 11 -22.34 -20.93 -22.28
C ASP A 11 -21.65 -21.60 -23.47
N ILE A 12 -20.75 -20.89 -24.16
CA ILE A 12 -20.03 -21.43 -25.33
C ILE A 12 -19.23 -22.68 -24.98
N LEU A 13 -18.62 -22.72 -23.79
CA LEU A 13 -17.84 -23.88 -23.35
C LEU A 13 -18.72 -25.11 -23.07
N LEU A 14 -19.99 -24.90 -22.71
CA LEU A 14 -20.95 -25.98 -22.43
C LEU A 14 -21.76 -26.39 -23.66
N GLU A 15 -21.95 -25.50 -24.65
CA GLU A 15 -22.75 -25.74 -25.85
C GLU A 15 -22.50 -27.11 -26.52
N PRO A 16 -21.24 -27.56 -26.75
CA PRO A 16 -20.98 -28.85 -27.40
C PRO A 16 -21.50 -30.06 -26.63
N THR A 17 -21.69 -29.95 -25.32
CA THR A 17 -22.02 -31.06 -24.42
C THR A 17 -23.45 -30.96 -23.87
N LYS A 18 -24.22 -29.95 -24.30
CA LYS A 18 -25.52 -29.60 -23.72
C LYS A 18 -26.51 -30.75 -23.72
N ASP A 19 -26.68 -31.43 -24.85
CA ASP A 19 -27.66 -32.51 -24.97
C ASP A 19 -27.29 -33.75 -24.15
N GLU A 20 -26.00 -34.00 -23.97
CA GLU A 20 -25.51 -35.10 -23.12
C GLU A 20 -25.74 -34.79 -21.63
N VAL A 21 -25.48 -33.54 -21.22
CA VAL A 21 -25.80 -33.06 -19.87
C VAL A 21 -27.30 -33.19 -19.57
N LEU A 22 -28.16 -32.82 -20.52
CA LEU A 22 -29.61 -32.94 -20.36
C LEU A 22 -30.07 -34.40 -20.23
N LYS A 23 -29.53 -35.31 -21.05
CA LYS A 23 -29.79 -36.76 -20.92
C LYS A 23 -29.35 -37.30 -19.58
N MET A 24 -28.16 -36.91 -19.12
CA MET A 24 -27.65 -37.30 -17.80
C MET A 24 -28.53 -36.76 -16.68
N HIS A 25 -28.92 -35.48 -16.74
CA HIS A 25 -29.79 -34.88 -15.73
C HIS A 25 -31.15 -35.58 -15.66
N GLN A 26 -31.78 -35.84 -16.82
CA GLN A 26 -33.03 -36.60 -16.87
C GLN A 26 -32.86 -38.00 -16.27
N PHE A 27 -31.78 -38.71 -16.61
CA PHE A 27 -31.49 -40.02 -16.05
C PHE A 27 -31.37 -39.97 -14.51
N LEU A 28 -30.66 -38.99 -13.96
CA LEU A 28 -30.50 -38.85 -12.51
C LEU A 28 -31.82 -38.54 -11.81
N GLU A 29 -32.65 -37.65 -12.38
CA GLU A 29 -33.98 -37.31 -11.86
C GLU A 29 -34.94 -38.51 -11.87
N GLU A 30 -35.03 -39.23 -13.00
CA GLU A 30 -35.89 -40.41 -13.13
C GLU A 30 -35.51 -41.53 -12.15
N ASN A 31 -34.22 -41.65 -11.84
CA ASN A 31 -33.70 -42.66 -10.92
C ASN A 31 -33.53 -42.14 -9.48
N LYS A 32 -33.91 -40.89 -9.19
CA LYS A 32 -33.77 -40.24 -7.87
C LYS A 32 -32.34 -40.31 -7.31
N ILE A 33 -31.35 -40.16 -8.19
CA ILE A 33 -29.94 -40.16 -7.81
C ILE A 33 -29.53 -38.71 -7.55
N GLU A 34 -28.96 -38.45 -6.37
CA GLU A 34 -28.41 -37.14 -6.04
C GLU A 34 -27.26 -36.79 -6.98
N ALA A 35 -27.41 -35.68 -7.70
CA ALA A 35 -26.48 -35.28 -8.72
C ALA A 35 -25.27 -34.56 -8.09
N GLY A 36 -24.08 -35.12 -8.27
CA GLY A 36 -22.83 -34.47 -7.92
C GLY A 36 -22.18 -33.78 -9.12
N ILE A 37 -21.27 -32.83 -8.84
CA ILE A 37 -20.51 -32.11 -9.88
C ILE A 37 -19.68 -33.06 -10.75
N ALA A 38 -19.17 -34.16 -10.17
CA ALA A 38 -18.30 -35.11 -10.84
C ALA A 38 -18.98 -35.84 -12.02
N GLN A 39 -20.28 -36.12 -11.92
CA GLN A 39 -21.05 -36.77 -12.99
C GLN A 39 -21.12 -35.88 -14.23
N TYR A 40 -21.41 -34.59 -14.04
CA TYR A 40 -21.48 -33.62 -15.12
C TYR A 40 -20.11 -33.22 -15.65
N GLN A 41 -19.11 -33.07 -14.78
CA GLN A 41 -17.74 -32.71 -15.17
C GLN A 41 -17.11 -33.74 -16.10
N ARG A 42 -17.44 -35.03 -15.98
CA ARG A 42 -17.00 -36.05 -16.94
C ARG A 42 -17.54 -35.84 -18.36
N ILE A 43 -18.68 -35.17 -18.49
CA ILE A 43 -19.32 -34.84 -19.76
C ILE A 43 -18.78 -33.50 -20.27
N THR A 44 -18.82 -32.46 -19.43
CA THR A 44 -18.47 -31.09 -19.84
C THR A 44 -16.96 -30.88 -19.97
N GLY A 45 -16.14 -31.65 -19.24
CA GLY A 45 -14.71 -31.39 -19.07
C GLY A 45 -14.39 -30.24 -18.11
N TYR A 46 -15.42 -29.60 -17.54
CA TYR A 46 -15.28 -28.42 -16.69
C TYR A 46 -15.87 -28.65 -15.30
N PRO A 47 -15.37 -27.98 -14.25
CA PRO A 47 -15.94 -28.04 -12.90
C PRO A 47 -17.24 -27.23 -12.79
N PHE A 48 -18.05 -27.13 -13.85
CA PHE A 48 -19.34 -26.45 -13.88
C PHE A 48 -20.22 -27.02 -14.99
N TYR A 49 -21.53 -26.80 -14.88
CA TYR A 49 -22.53 -27.30 -15.83
C TYR A 49 -23.80 -26.45 -15.82
N ASN A 50 -24.70 -26.70 -16.78
CA ASN A 50 -26.03 -26.09 -16.81
C ASN A 50 -27.12 -27.09 -17.23
N THR A 51 -28.07 -27.36 -16.32
CA THR A 51 -29.17 -28.33 -16.51
C THR A 51 -30.44 -27.74 -17.11
N SER A 52 -30.52 -26.42 -17.33
CA SER A 52 -31.69 -25.82 -17.99
C SER A 52 -31.83 -26.33 -19.43
N LEU A 53 -33.03 -26.32 -20.01
CA LEU A 53 -33.22 -26.68 -21.41
C LEU A 53 -32.61 -25.67 -22.40
N PHE A 54 -32.16 -24.52 -21.89
CA PHE A 54 -31.74 -23.38 -22.68
C PHE A 54 -30.21 -23.27 -22.79
N THR A 55 -29.77 -22.72 -23.91
CA THR A 55 -28.48 -22.05 -24.13
C THR A 55 -28.81 -20.62 -24.53
N LEU A 56 -27.83 -19.70 -24.58
CA LEU A 56 -28.14 -18.34 -25.05
C LEU A 56 -28.68 -18.34 -26.49
N GLN A 57 -28.19 -19.24 -27.35
CA GLN A 57 -28.73 -19.44 -28.69
C GLN A 57 -30.21 -19.90 -28.66
N ARG A 58 -30.56 -20.90 -27.84
CA ARG A 58 -31.97 -21.36 -27.72
C ARG A 58 -32.90 -20.27 -27.18
N LEU A 59 -32.41 -19.40 -26.29
CA LEU A 59 -33.15 -18.23 -25.80
C LEU A 59 -33.43 -17.23 -26.92
N TYR A 60 -32.42 -16.97 -27.77
CA TYR A 60 -32.55 -16.08 -28.92
C TYR A 60 -33.53 -16.63 -29.95
N ASP A 61 -33.49 -17.94 -30.22
CA ASP A 61 -34.39 -18.61 -31.17
C ASP A 61 -35.84 -18.69 -30.64
N THR A 62 -36.06 -18.50 -29.33
CA THR A 62 -37.37 -18.55 -28.67
C THR A 62 -37.68 -17.24 -27.93
N PRO A 63 -38.00 -16.14 -28.64
CA PRO A 63 -38.18 -14.82 -28.04
C PRO A 63 -39.45 -14.69 -27.18
N SER A 64 -40.41 -15.61 -27.32
CA SER A 64 -41.60 -15.65 -26.46
C SER A 64 -41.21 -15.97 -25.02
N HIS A 65 -41.68 -15.14 -24.07
CA HIS A 65 -41.35 -15.28 -22.64
C HIS A 65 -39.85 -15.25 -22.34
N ILE A 66 -39.07 -14.49 -23.12
CA ILE A 66 -37.60 -14.46 -23.05
C ILE A 66 -37.06 -14.26 -21.63
N LYS A 67 -37.65 -13.38 -20.82
CA LYS A 67 -37.26 -13.19 -19.42
C LYS A 67 -37.42 -14.45 -18.58
N ALA A 68 -38.57 -15.11 -18.65
CA ALA A 68 -38.83 -16.33 -17.89
C ALA A 68 -37.86 -17.46 -18.31
N ASN A 69 -37.62 -17.60 -19.61
CA ASN A 69 -36.68 -18.58 -20.15
C ASN A 69 -35.23 -18.25 -19.74
N PHE A 70 -34.85 -16.97 -19.75
CA PHE A 70 -33.53 -16.52 -19.31
C PHE A 70 -33.34 -16.78 -17.80
N THR A 71 -34.36 -16.50 -16.98
CA THR A 71 -34.33 -16.84 -15.55
C THR A 71 -34.14 -18.34 -15.34
N ALA A 72 -34.85 -19.19 -16.09
CA ALA A 72 -34.65 -20.64 -16.04
C ALA A 72 -33.24 -21.05 -16.49
N TYR A 73 -32.70 -20.39 -17.51
CA TYR A 73 -31.33 -20.57 -17.97
C TYR A 73 -30.30 -20.25 -16.89
N LEU A 74 -30.43 -19.10 -16.21
CA LEU A 74 -29.56 -18.71 -15.12
C LEU A 74 -29.66 -19.68 -13.94
N ASN A 75 -30.87 -20.09 -13.57
CA ASN A 75 -31.11 -20.99 -12.45
C ASN A 75 -30.59 -22.43 -12.70
N GLY A 76 -30.38 -22.81 -13.96
CA GLY A 76 -29.88 -24.15 -14.31
C GLY A 76 -28.38 -24.34 -14.09
N PHE A 77 -27.62 -23.29 -13.81
CA PHE A 77 -26.18 -23.40 -13.56
C PHE A 77 -25.85 -24.06 -12.22
N SER A 78 -24.69 -24.72 -12.14
CA SER A 78 -24.13 -25.28 -10.90
C SER A 78 -23.87 -24.23 -9.81
N ASP A 79 -23.83 -24.65 -8.54
CA ASP A 79 -23.76 -23.75 -7.37
C ASP A 79 -22.60 -22.74 -7.39
N ASN A 80 -21.44 -23.16 -7.87
CA ASN A 80 -20.27 -22.29 -8.03
C ASN A 80 -20.51 -21.17 -9.06
N VAL A 81 -21.28 -21.42 -10.11
CA VAL A 81 -21.69 -20.40 -11.08
C VAL A 81 -22.89 -19.61 -10.55
N GLN A 82 -23.77 -20.19 -9.72
CA GLN A 82 -24.80 -19.44 -9.00
C GLN A 82 -24.19 -18.37 -8.09
N GLU A 83 -23.06 -18.67 -7.43
CA GLU A 83 -22.30 -17.68 -6.66
C GLU A 83 -21.89 -16.49 -7.55
N ILE A 84 -21.29 -16.76 -8.71
CA ILE A 84 -20.89 -15.74 -9.70
C ILE A 84 -22.08 -14.89 -10.14
N ILE A 85 -23.20 -15.53 -10.52
CA ILE A 85 -24.44 -14.87 -10.93
C ILE A 85 -24.96 -13.94 -9.82
N ARG A 86 -24.94 -14.39 -8.57
CA ARG A 86 -25.38 -13.62 -7.40
C ARG A 86 -24.49 -12.41 -7.14
N LYS A 87 -23.17 -12.57 -7.26
CA LYS A 87 -22.19 -11.50 -7.05
C LYS A 87 -22.31 -10.39 -8.10
N PHE A 88 -22.62 -10.75 -9.34
CA PHE A 88 -22.99 -9.78 -10.39
C PHE A 88 -24.40 -9.19 -10.23
N LYS A 89 -25.20 -9.68 -9.27
CA LYS A 89 -26.62 -9.32 -9.11
C LYS A 89 -27.40 -9.50 -10.42
N PHE A 90 -27.09 -10.56 -11.17
CA PHE A 90 -27.54 -10.71 -12.56
C PHE A 90 -29.06 -10.64 -12.68
N HIS A 91 -29.81 -11.31 -11.80
CA HIS A 91 -31.27 -11.29 -11.85
C HIS A 91 -31.84 -9.86 -11.78
N ASN A 92 -31.25 -8.96 -10.98
CA ASN A 92 -31.68 -7.55 -10.95
C ASN A 92 -31.38 -6.83 -12.27
N GLN A 93 -30.23 -7.14 -12.90
CA GLN A 93 -29.88 -6.60 -14.21
C GLN A 93 -30.81 -7.14 -15.30
N LEU A 94 -31.24 -8.41 -15.19
CA LEU A 94 -32.18 -9.03 -16.11
C LEU A 94 -33.55 -8.33 -16.07
N GLU A 95 -34.06 -8.05 -14.86
CA GLU A 95 -35.29 -7.24 -14.67
C GLU A 95 -35.17 -5.88 -15.37
N THR A 96 -34.07 -5.17 -15.10
CA THR A 96 -33.80 -3.84 -15.67
C THR A 96 -33.74 -3.87 -17.22
N LEU A 97 -33.11 -4.90 -17.79
CA LEU A 97 -32.97 -5.07 -19.24
C LEU A 97 -34.30 -5.42 -19.91
N ASP A 98 -35.15 -6.20 -19.25
CA ASP A 98 -36.47 -6.56 -19.75
C ASP A 98 -37.41 -5.35 -19.76
N ASP A 99 -37.48 -4.61 -18.64
CA ASP A 99 -38.29 -3.39 -18.52
C ASP A 99 -37.90 -2.34 -19.58
N ALA A 100 -36.61 -2.27 -19.91
CA ALA A 100 -36.08 -1.37 -20.93
C ALA A 100 -36.18 -1.92 -22.38
N ASN A 101 -36.76 -3.10 -22.60
CA ASN A 101 -36.81 -3.81 -23.89
C ASN A 101 -35.41 -3.97 -24.55
N ARG A 102 -34.38 -4.20 -23.74
CA ARG A 102 -32.98 -4.35 -24.18
C ARG A 102 -32.46 -5.78 -24.15
N LEU A 103 -33.19 -6.72 -23.55
CA LEU A 103 -32.73 -8.10 -23.38
C LEU A 103 -32.47 -8.83 -24.72
N TYR A 104 -33.43 -8.80 -25.65
CA TYR A 104 -33.28 -9.44 -26.96
C TYR A 104 -32.17 -8.78 -27.82
N PRO A 105 -32.12 -7.44 -27.99
CA PRO A 105 -31.01 -6.79 -28.69
C PRO A 105 -29.63 -7.07 -28.07
N LEU A 106 -29.56 -7.28 -26.75
CA LEU A 106 -28.33 -7.64 -26.07
C LEU A 106 -27.87 -9.05 -26.46
N LEU A 107 -28.78 -10.02 -26.47
CA LEU A 107 -28.51 -11.38 -26.91
C LEU A 107 -28.03 -11.42 -28.37
N GLU A 108 -28.70 -10.68 -29.26
CA GLU A 108 -28.30 -10.56 -30.66
C GLU A 108 -26.83 -10.13 -30.81
N LYS A 109 -26.39 -9.16 -30.00
CA LYS A 109 -25.00 -8.72 -29.98
C LYS A 109 -24.05 -9.79 -29.45
N PHE A 110 -24.43 -10.49 -28.38
CA PHE A 110 -23.59 -11.52 -27.76
C PHE A 110 -23.50 -12.84 -28.55
N LEU A 111 -24.46 -13.07 -29.45
CA LEU A 111 -24.50 -14.22 -30.37
C LEU A 111 -24.02 -13.86 -31.78
N SER A 112 -23.62 -12.61 -32.02
CA SER A 112 -23.12 -12.19 -33.31
C SER A 112 -21.87 -12.99 -33.70
N PRO A 113 -21.78 -13.53 -34.92
CA PRO A 113 -20.58 -14.24 -35.38
C PRO A 113 -19.35 -13.34 -35.51
N ARG A 114 -19.54 -12.00 -35.39
CA ARG A 114 -18.46 -11.01 -35.33
C ARG A 114 -17.74 -10.95 -33.99
N MET A 115 -18.25 -11.66 -32.98
CA MET A 115 -17.65 -11.72 -31.66
C MET A 115 -17.43 -13.17 -31.27
N ASN A 116 -16.17 -13.56 -31.09
CA ASN A 116 -15.80 -14.88 -30.62
C ASN A 116 -15.32 -14.81 -29.17
N LEU A 117 -16.15 -15.30 -28.25
CA LEU A 117 -15.76 -15.55 -26.86
C LEU A 117 -15.49 -17.04 -26.62
N GLY A 118 -15.41 -17.89 -27.64
CA GLY A 118 -15.10 -19.31 -27.52
C GLY A 118 -13.62 -19.63 -27.68
N VAL A 119 -13.20 -20.82 -27.28
CA VAL A 119 -11.81 -21.30 -27.50
C VAL A 119 -11.55 -21.76 -28.94
N ASN A 120 -12.60 -22.03 -29.70
CA ASN A 120 -12.51 -22.50 -31.08
C ASN A 120 -12.69 -21.34 -32.05
N SER A 121 -11.99 -21.39 -33.18
CA SER A 121 -12.12 -20.36 -34.23
C SER A 121 -13.51 -20.40 -34.89
N VAL A 122 -14.08 -19.24 -35.13
CA VAL A 122 -15.35 -19.08 -35.87
C VAL A 122 -15.05 -19.05 -37.36
N LYS A 123 -15.74 -19.89 -38.14
CA LYS A 123 -15.53 -20.02 -39.58
C LYS A 123 -16.77 -19.62 -40.37
N ASP A 124 -16.58 -19.13 -41.58
CA ASP A 124 -17.67 -18.91 -42.53
C ASP A 124 -18.16 -20.22 -43.17
N SER A 125 -19.19 -20.13 -44.01
CA SER A 125 -19.75 -21.29 -44.74
C SER A 125 -18.78 -21.94 -45.74
N GLN A 126 -17.66 -21.29 -46.06
CA GLN A 126 -16.61 -21.77 -46.95
C GLN A 126 -15.41 -22.34 -46.16
N GLY A 127 -15.45 -22.29 -44.82
CA GLY A 127 -14.42 -22.80 -43.94
C GLY A 127 -13.29 -21.81 -43.63
N HIS A 128 -13.36 -20.56 -44.09
CA HIS A 128 -12.39 -19.52 -43.74
C HIS A 128 -12.58 -19.06 -42.29
N VAL A 129 -11.47 -18.88 -41.57
CA VAL A 129 -11.50 -18.37 -40.20
C VAL A 129 -11.86 -16.88 -40.24
N LEU A 130 -13.02 -16.54 -39.68
CA LEU A 130 -13.47 -15.16 -39.48
C LEU A 130 -12.81 -14.56 -38.23
N HIS A 131 -12.78 -15.35 -37.15
CA HIS A 131 -12.17 -14.95 -35.88
C HIS A 131 -11.49 -16.16 -35.25
N GLU A 132 -10.25 -15.97 -34.79
CA GLU A 132 -9.55 -17.00 -34.03
C GLU A 132 -10.22 -17.29 -32.68
N GLY A 133 -9.95 -18.47 -32.15
CA GLY A 133 -10.33 -18.84 -30.79
C GLY A 133 -9.70 -17.90 -29.76
N LEU A 134 -10.50 -17.51 -28.77
CA LEU A 134 -10.05 -16.71 -27.64
C LEU A 134 -9.50 -17.62 -26.53
N SER A 135 -8.18 -17.58 -26.34
CA SER A 135 -7.50 -18.28 -25.24
C SER A 135 -7.93 -17.73 -23.88
N ASN A 136 -7.65 -18.46 -22.80
CA ASN A 136 -7.96 -17.98 -21.45
C ASN A 136 -7.20 -16.69 -21.12
N LEU A 137 -5.92 -16.62 -21.52
CA LEU A 137 -5.14 -15.38 -21.44
C LEU A 137 -5.78 -14.25 -22.26
N GLY A 138 -6.24 -14.56 -23.48
CA GLY A 138 -7.01 -13.65 -24.33
C GLY A 138 -8.26 -13.11 -23.64
N MET A 139 -8.98 -13.98 -22.94
CA MET A 139 -10.16 -13.62 -22.17
C MET A 139 -9.83 -12.67 -21.01
N GLY A 140 -8.70 -12.89 -20.34
CA GLY A 140 -8.16 -11.96 -19.34
C GLY A 140 -7.98 -10.55 -19.89
N TYR A 141 -7.44 -10.39 -21.12
CA TYR A 141 -7.32 -9.08 -21.76
C TYR A 141 -8.68 -8.44 -22.09
N VAL A 142 -9.66 -9.26 -22.51
CA VAL A 142 -11.02 -8.75 -22.77
C VAL A 142 -11.66 -8.22 -21.47
N PHE A 143 -11.55 -8.96 -20.36
CA PHE A 143 -12.09 -8.51 -19.09
C PHE A 143 -11.40 -7.25 -18.57
N GLU A 144 -10.06 -7.22 -18.63
CA GLU A 144 -9.26 -6.05 -18.28
C GLU A 144 -9.73 -4.81 -19.07
N GLU A 145 -9.86 -4.92 -20.39
CA GLU A 145 -10.27 -3.81 -21.25
C GLU A 145 -11.72 -3.39 -21.02
N LEU A 146 -12.63 -4.34 -20.74
CA LEU A 146 -14.01 -4.03 -20.40
C LEU A 146 -14.10 -3.27 -19.08
N ILE A 147 -13.45 -3.75 -18.02
CA ILE A 147 -13.43 -3.09 -16.72
C ILE A 147 -12.83 -1.70 -16.84
N ARG A 148 -11.69 -1.57 -17.56
CA ARG A 148 -11.05 -0.28 -17.81
C ARG A 148 -12.01 0.72 -18.45
N ARG A 149 -12.71 0.33 -19.52
CA ARG A 149 -13.68 1.20 -20.20
C ARG A 149 -14.86 1.58 -19.29
N PHE A 150 -15.40 0.63 -18.53
CA PHE A 150 -16.50 0.93 -17.60
C PHE A 150 -16.09 1.90 -16.51
N ASN A 151 -14.87 1.76 -15.98
CA ASN A 151 -14.39 2.64 -14.95
C ASN A 151 -14.07 4.05 -15.47
N GLU A 152 -13.50 4.15 -16.68
CA GLU A 152 -13.30 5.45 -17.37
C GLU A 152 -14.63 6.17 -17.63
N GLU A 153 -15.69 5.42 -17.96
CA GLU A 153 -17.02 5.99 -18.20
C GLU A 153 -17.74 6.39 -16.89
N ASN A 154 -17.45 5.73 -15.76
CA ASN A 154 -18.13 5.93 -14.48
C ASN A 154 -17.39 6.83 -13.47
N ASN A 155 -16.17 7.32 -13.76
CA ASN A 155 -15.32 8.08 -12.82
C ASN A 155 -15.09 7.37 -11.45
N GLU A 156 -15.19 6.04 -11.40
CA GLU A 156 -14.86 5.28 -10.20
C GLU A 156 -13.33 5.11 -10.07
N GLU A 157 -12.81 5.16 -8.85
CA GLU A 157 -11.38 5.06 -8.53
C GLU A 157 -10.82 3.67 -8.89
N ALA A 158 -10.50 3.46 -10.16
CA ALA A 158 -10.10 2.14 -10.67
C ALA A 158 -8.68 1.69 -10.30
N GLY A 159 -8.05 2.35 -9.33
CA GLY A 159 -6.78 1.92 -8.74
C GLY A 159 -6.85 0.59 -8.00
N GLU A 160 -8.06 0.09 -7.71
CA GLU A 160 -8.27 -1.15 -6.96
C GLU A 160 -8.42 -2.41 -7.81
N HIS A 161 -8.63 -2.29 -9.11
CA HIS A 161 -9.18 -3.42 -9.88
C HIS A 161 -8.19 -4.05 -10.86
N PHE A 162 -7.13 -3.34 -11.27
CA PHE A 162 -6.22 -3.90 -12.26
C PHE A 162 -4.78 -3.35 -12.24
N THR A 163 -3.81 -4.26 -12.26
CA THR A 163 -2.37 -3.98 -12.33
C THR A 163 -1.88 -4.10 -13.77
N PRO A 164 -1.29 -3.05 -14.38
CA PRO A 164 -0.72 -3.11 -15.73
C PRO A 164 0.18 -4.33 -15.97
N ARG A 165 0.07 -4.94 -17.15
CA ARG A 165 0.73 -6.21 -17.48
C ARG A 165 2.25 -6.16 -17.41
N ASP A 166 2.83 -5.04 -17.83
CA ASP A 166 4.25 -4.76 -17.77
C ASP A 166 4.78 -4.73 -16.31
N ILE A 167 3.94 -4.30 -15.36
CA ILE A 167 4.25 -4.35 -13.93
C ILE A 167 4.10 -5.78 -13.40
N ILE A 168 3.03 -6.49 -13.77
CA ILE A 168 2.83 -7.90 -13.39
C ILE A 168 4.02 -8.74 -13.86
N GLN A 169 4.46 -8.57 -15.10
CA GLN A 169 5.63 -9.27 -15.65
C GLN A 169 6.86 -9.01 -14.80
N LEU A 170 7.18 -7.74 -14.50
CA LEU A 170 8.32 -7.42 -13.64
C LEU A 170 8.21 -8.10 -12.26
N MET A 171 7.06 -8.03 -11.60
CA MET A 171 6.84 -8.67 -10.29
C MET A 171 7.05 -10.19 -10.35
N VAL A 172 6.53 -10.84 -11.39
CA VAL A 172 6.66 -12.28 -11.62
C VAL A 172 8.13 -12.67 -11.84
N HIS A 173 8.89 -11.91 -12.64
CA HIS A 173 10.33 -12.13 -12.80
C HIS A 173 11.08 -11.98 -11.47
N LEU A 174 10.79 -10.92 -10.69
CA LEU A 174 11.41 -10.66 -9.37
C LEU A 174 11.12 -11.78 -8.34
N LEU A 175 9.97 -12.43 -8.45
CA LEU A 175 9.60 -13.57 -7.60
C LEU A 175 10.37 -14.83 -7.95
N PHE A 176 10.48 -15.16 -9.24
CA PHE A 176 10.87 -16.51 -9.65
C PHE A 176 12.32 -16.64 -10.14
N GLU A 177 12.84 -15.68 -10.90
CA GLU A 177 14.22 -15.78 -11.44
C GLU A 177 15.30 -15.96 -10.36
N PRO A 178 15.26 -15.27 -9.20
CA PRO A 178 16.30 -15.39 -8.17
C PRO A 178 16.41 -16.78 -7.55
N VAL A 179 15.34 -17.58 -7.65
CA VAL A 179 15.25 -18.93 -7.11
C VAL A 179 15.04 -19.98 -8.19
N ALA A 180 15.23 -19.62 -9.46
CA ALA A 180 14.94 -20.51 -10.58
C ALA A 180 15.76 -21.81 -10.52
N GLU A 181 17.01 -21.74 -10.05
CA GLU A 181 17.89 -22.90 -9.85
C GLU A 181 17.51 -23.75 -8.62
N GLN A 182 16.64 -23.24 -7.74
CA GLN A 182 16.13 -23.94 -6.56
C GLN A 182 14.75 -24.58 -6.81
N VAL A 183 14.21 -24.44 -8.03
CA VAL A 183 12.92 -25.02 -8.40
C VAL A 183 13.05 -26.53 -8.55
N GLU A 184 12.18 -27.25 -7.88
CA GLU A 184 12.07 -28.70 -7.91
C GLU A 184 10.73 -29.14 -8.48
N SER A 185 10.64 -30.40 -8.91
CA SER A 185 9.33 -30.92 -9.35
C SER A 185 8.42 -31.07 -8.14
N GLY A 186 7.18 -30.58 -8.26
CA GLY A 186 6.23 -30.60 -7.15
C GLY A 186 5.17 -29.51 -7.23
N THR A 187 4.44 -29.34 -6.14
CA THR A 187 3.37 -28.33 -6.02
C THR A 187 3.88 -27.12 -5.26
N TYR A 188 3.59 -25.93 -5.80
CA TYR A 188 3.88 -24.64 -5.18
C TYR A 188 2.59 -23.86 -4.98
N LEU A 189 2.53 -23.04 -3.93
CA LEU A 189 1.37 -22.24 -3.59
C LEU A 189 1.67 -20.76 -3.83
N VAL A 190 0.78 -20.08 -4.57
CA VAL A 190 0.85 -18.65 -4.85
C VAL A 190 -0.34 -17.94 -4.22
N TYR A 191 -0.12 -16.79 -3.59
CA TYR A 191 -1.17 -16.02 -2.94
C TYR A 191 -1.18 -14.54 -3.29
N ASP A 192 -2.39 -14.01 -3.47
CA ASP A 192 -2.68 -12.58 -3.60
C ASP A 192 -3.87 -12.19 -2.70
N GLY A 193 -3.62 -11.33 -1.71
CA GLY A 193 -4.63 -10.87 -0.74
C GLY A 193 -5.52 -9.73 -1.23
N ALA A 194 -5.33 -9.25 -2.45
CA ALA A 194 -6.18 -8.27 -3.11
C ALA A 194 -6.21 -8.61 -4.61
N CYS A 195 -6.69 -9.81 -4.92
CA CYS A 195 -6.38 -10.47 -6.18
C CYS A 195 -7.03 -9.85 -7.41
N GLY A 196 -7.98 -8.93 -7.24
CA GLY A 196 -8.69 -8.31 -8.34
C GLY A 196 -9.29 -9.38 -9.25
N SER A 197 -9.11 -9.22 -10.56
CA SER A 197 -9.58 -10.19 -11.55
C SER A 197 -8.74 -11.48 -11.64
N GLY A 198 -7.69 -11.65 -10.81
CA GLY A 198 -6.81 -12.82 -10.83
C GLY A 198 -5.68 -12.76 -11.88
N GLY A 199 -5.50 -11.61 -12.55
CA GLY A 199 -4.49 -11.45 -13.60
C GLY A 199 -3.04 -11.67 -13.15
N MET A 200 -2.72 -11.33 -11.90
CA MET A 200 -1.39 -11.58 -11.32
C MET A 200 -1.16 -13.07 -11.04
N LEU A 201 -2.17 -13.77 -10.53
CA LEU A 201 -2.09 -15.20 -10.22
C LEU A 201 -1.87 -16.05 -11.48
N THR A 202 -2.61 -15.74 -12.54
CA THR A 202 -2.54 -16.47 -13.82
C THR A 202 -1.22 -16.21 -14.57
N GLU A 203 -0.72 -14.97 -14.57
CA GLU A 203 0.60 -14.67 -15.16
C GLU A 203 1.73 -15.34 -14.36
N ALA A 204 1.61 -15.36 -13.03
CA ALA A 204 2.58 -16.04 -12.17
C ALA A 204 2.65 -17.55 -12.46
N GLU A 205 1.50 -18.20 -12.63
CA GLU A 205 1.44 -19.61 -13.04
C GLU A 205 2.11 -19.87 -14.38
N LYS A 206 1.72 -19.09 -15.39
CA LYS A 206 2.23 -19.25 -16.75
C LYS A 206 3.75 -19.15 -16.76
N TYR A 207 4.29 -18.06 -16.22
CA TYR A 207 5.72 -17.82 -16.23
C TYR A 207 6.50 -18.87 -15.42
N PHE A 208 6.01 -19.24 -14.23
CA PHE A 208 6.70 -20.24 -13.42
C PHE A 208 6.70 -21.62 -14.08
N THR A 209 5.60 -21.98 -14.76
CA THR A 209 5.51 -23.24 -15.51
C THR A 209 6.52 -23.23 -16.66
N GLU A 210 6.57 -22.16 -17.46
CA GLU A 210 7.55 -22.00 -18.55
C GLU A 210 9.00 -22.05 -18.02
N LEU A 211 9.27 -21.37 -16.90
CA LEU A 211 10.57 -21.35 -16.23
C LEU A 211 11.02 -22.74 -15.75
N ALA A 212 10.08 -23.52 -15.20
CA ALA A 212 10.31 -24.87 -14.71
C ALA A 212 10.49 -25.89 -15.85
N GLU A 213 9.66 -25.80 -16.90
CA GLU A 213 9.76 -26.64 -18.09
C GLU A 213 11.09 -26.45 -18.81
N ALA A 214 11.56 -25.21 -18.93
CA ALA A 214 12.89 -24.90 -19.48
C ALA A 214 14.04 -25.57 -18.70
N ARG A 215 13.79 -25.99 -17.45
CA ARG A 215 14.73 -26.70 -16.57
C ARG A 215 14.42 -28.20 -16.43
N GLY A 216 13.49 -28.72 -17.23
CA GLY A 216 13.08 -30.12 -17.18
C GLY A 216 12.37 -30.51 -15.87
N LYS A 217 11.79 -29.54 -15.15
CA LYS A 217 11.02 -29.77 -13.92
C LYS A 217 9.53 -29.86 -14.25
N ARG A 218 8.80 -30.67 -13.48
CA ARG A 218 7.33 -30.77 -13.57
C ARG A 218 6.72 -30.13 -12.34
N VAL A 219 6.04 -29.02 -12.54
CA VAL A 219 5.47 -28.22 -11.45
C VAL A 219 3.97 -28.07 -11.59
N SER A 220 3.30 -27.84 -10.47
CA SER A 220 1.90 -27.42 -10.41
C SER A 220 1.78 -26.23 -9.47
N LEU A 221 1.08 -25.18 -9.88
CA LEU A 221 0.78 -24.04 -9.02
C LEU A 221 -0.66 -24.10 -8.55
N GLU A 222 -0.84 -23.94 -7.24
CA GLU A 222 -2.16 -23.69 -6.66
C GLU A 222 -2.29 -22.20 -6.36
N LEU A 223 -3.31 -21.60 -6.97
CA LEU A 223 -3.53 -20.16 -6.95
C LEU A 223 -4.56 -19.83 -5.88
N TYR A 224 -4.18 -18.96 -4.95
CA TYR A 224 -5.02 -18.48 -3.85
C TYR A 224 -5.23 -16.98 -3.96
N GLY A 225 -6.48 -16.53 -3.84
CA GLY A 225 -6.83 -15.13 -4.02
C GLY A 225 -7.94 -14.70 -3.07
N GLN A 226 -7.91 -13.45 -2.61
CA GLN A 226 -9.03 -12.86 -1.87
C GLN A 226 -9.39 -11.49 -2.43
N GLU A 227 -10.69 -11.23 -2.58
CA GLU A 227 -11.22 -10.01 -3.18
C GLU A 227 -12.48 -9.52 -2.45
N VAL A 228 -12.55 -8.22 -2.20
CA VAL A 228 -13.66 -7.59 -1.46
C VAL A 228 -14.77 -7.09 -2.39
N ASN A 229 -14.45 -6.73 -3.62
CA ASN A 229 -15.40 -6.29 -4.63
C ASN A 229 -16.12 -7.51 -5.24
N PRO A 230 -17.46 -7.58 -5.17
CA PRO A 230 -18.20 -8.76 -5.58
C PRO A 230 -18.09 -9.05 -7.08
N GLU A 231 -18.12 -8.04 -7.93
CA GLU A 231 -18.04 -8.23 -9.39
C GLU A 231 -16.65 -8.71 -9.79
N THR A 232 -15.62 -8.10 -9.21
CA THR A 232 -14.22 -8.45 -9.47
C THR A 232 -13.90 -9.86 -8.97
N TYR A 233 -14.40 -10.23 -7.79
CA TYR A 233 -14.38 -11.61 -7.29
C TYR A 233 -15.04 -12.58 -8.29
N ALA A 234 -16.23 -12.24 -8.79
CA ALA A 234 -16.97 -13.09 -9.72
C ALA A 234 -16.21 -13.32 -11.04
N ILE A 235 -15.46 -12.33 -11.51
CA ILE A 235 -14.58 -12.44 -12.69
C ILE A 235 -13.42 -13.39 -12.39
N CYS A 236 -12.73 -13.19 -11.27
CA CYS A 236 -11.61 -14.03 -10.85
C CYS A 236 -12.05 -15.49 -10.69
N THR A 237 -13.14 -15.75 -9.97
CA THR A 237 -13.70 -17.09 -9.79
C THR A 237 -14.12 -17.72 -11.12
N ALA A 238 -14.73 -16.95 -12.03
CA ALA A 238 -15.10 -17.45 -13.36
C ALA A 238 -13.86 -17.86 -14.18
N ASP A 239 -12.81 -17.05 -14.17
CA ASP A 239 -11.56 -17.35 -14.88
C ASP A 239 -10.89 -18.62 -14.31
N MET A 240 -10.83 -18.75 -12.98
CA MET A 240 -10.32 -19.95 -12.31
C MET A 240 -11.12 -21.20 -12.68
N LEU A 241 -12.46 -21.12 -12.72
CA LEU A 241 -13.32 -22.23 -13.14
C LEU A 241 -13.08 -22.64 -14.59
N ILE A 242 -12.94 -21.69 -15.50
CA ILE A 242 -12.68 -21.93 -16.93
C ILE A 242 -11.33 -22.63 -17.12
N GLN A 243 -10.35 -22.31 -16.28
CA GLN A 243 -9.02 -22.94 -16.28
C GLN A 243 -8.99 -24.29 -15.53
N GLY A 244 -10.14 -24.77 -15.04
CA GLY A 244 -10.24 -26.04 -14.32
C GLY A 244 -9.64 -26.01 -12.91
N ARG A 245 -9.47 -24.82 -12.33
CA ARG A 245 -8.93 -24.61 -10.98
C ARG A 245 -10.01 -24.76 -9.92
N ASN A 246 -9.59 -24.97 -8.67
CA ASN A 246 -10.50 -25.01 -7.54
C ASN A 246 -11.03 -23.60 -7.22
N PRO A 247 -12.34 -23.31 -7.39
CA PRO A 247 -12.90 -22.01 -7.08
C PRO A 247 -12.83 -21.66 -5.58
N GLU A 248 -12.72 -22.66 -4.69
CA GLU A 248 -12.62 -22.44 -3.24
C GLU A 248 -11.30 -21.77 -2.82
N ASN A 249 -10.29 -21.79 -3.70
CA ASN A 249 -9.06 -21.05 -3.48
C ASN A 249 -9.21 -19.53 -3.74
N ILE A 250 -10.37 -19.09 -4.24
CA ILE A 250 -10.71 -17.68 -4.37
C ILE A 250 -11.79 -17.35 -3.34
N ALA A 251 -11.48 -16.44 -2.41
CA ALA A 251 -12.38 -16.06 -1.35
C ALA A 251 -12.96 -14.65 -1.55
N PHE A 252 -14.22 -14.48 -1.15
CA PHE A 252 -14.89 -13.19 -1.12
C PHE A 252 -14.86 -12.57 0.28
N GLY A 253 -14.43 -11.32 0.39
CA GLY A 253 -14.47 -10.53 1.61
C GLY A 253 -13.17 -9.76 1.89
N SER A 254 -13.17 -8.89 2.89
CA SER A 254 -11.98 -8.13 3.28
C SER A 254 -10.90 -9.04 3.86
N THR A 255 -9.71 -9.02 3.26
CA THR A 255 -8.50 -9.70 3.74
C THR A 255 -8.07 -9.22 5.12
N LEU A 256 -8.33 -7.96 5.44
CA LEU A 256 -7.96 -7.38 6.73
C LEU A 256 -8.90 -7.87 7.84
N ARG A 257 -10.21 -7.88 7.59
CA ARG A 257 -11.20 -8.31 8.59
C ARG A 257 -11.36 -9.82 8.70
N GLN A 258 -11.31 -10.55 7.59
CA GLN A 258 -11.58 -11.98 7.54
C GLN A 258 -10.54 -12.65 6.65
N ASP A 259 -9.48 -13.15 7.27
CA ASP A 259 -8.48 -13.97 6.58
C ASP A 259 -9.11 -15.31 6.15
N ALA A 260 -9.46 -15.43 4.87
CA ALA A 260 -10.10 -16.63 4.35
C ALA A 260 -9.15 -17.85 4.33
N PHE A 261 -7.84 -17.59 4.28
CA PHE A 261 -6.81 -18.63 4.20
C PHE A 261 -5.91 -18.57 5.44
N MET A 262 -6.56 -18.51 6.61
CA MET A 262 -5.87 -18.55 7.89
C MET A 262 -5.01 -19.81 7.99
N ARG A 263 -3.79 -19.68 8.50
CA ARG A 263 -2.78 -20.75 8.68
C ARG A 263 -2.16 -21.32 7.39
N MET A 264 -2.60 -20.89 6.21
CA MET A 264 -1.93 -21.24 4.96
C MET A 264 -0.62 -20.46 4.84
N LEU A 265 0.43 -21.16 4.39
CA LEU A 265 1.75 -20.58 4.12
C LEU A 265 2.08 -20.76 2.64
N TYR A 266 2.66 -19.75 2.00
CA TYR A 266 2.80 -19.69 0.55
C TYR A 266 4.26 -19.65 0.11
N ASP A 267 4.56 -20.25 -1.04
CA ASP A 267 5.90 -20.23 -1.63
C ASP A 267 6.23 -18.87 -2.26
N PHE A 268 5.21 -18.28 -2.89
CA PHE A 268 5.30 -17.03 -3.62
C PHE A 268 4.06 -16.20 -3.36
N MET A 269 4.23 -14.89 -3.30
CA MET A 269 3.16 -13.98 -2.94
C MET A 269 3.33 -12.69 -3.73
N LEU A 270 2.25 -12.22 -4.36
CA LEU A 270 2.25 -10.95 -5.08
C LEU A 270 0.93 -10.25 -4.87
N SER A 271 0.97 -8.94 -4.72
CA SER A 271 -0.25 -8.15 -4.57
C SER A 271 -0.03 -6.68 -4.93
N ASN A 272 -1.12 -6.06 -5.38
CA ASN A 272 -1.24 -4.63 -5.56
C ASN A 272 -2.50 -4.15 -4.80
N PRO A 273 -2.41 -3.98 -3.46
CA PRO A 273 -3.56 -3.59 -2.67
C PRO A 273 -3.93 -2.11 -2.91
N PRO A 274 -5.15 -1.71 -2.51
CA PRO A 274 -5.59 -0.33 -2.66
C PRO A 274 -4.70 0.67 -1.91
N TYR A 275 -4.38 1.79 -2.57
CA TYR A 275 -3.46 2.81 -2.06
C TYR A 275 -4.20 3.81 -1.17
N GLY A 276 -3.68 4.08 0.04
CA GLY A 276 -4.18 5.16 0.88
C GLY A 276 -5.66 5.01 1.27
N LYS A 277 -6.19 3.80 1.24
CA LYS A 277 -7.58 3.53 1.60
C LYS A 277 -7.75 3.27 3.07
N SER A 278 -8.82 3.82 3.60
CA SER A 278 -9.20 3.67 5.00
C SER A 278 -9.57 2.21 5.30
N TRP A 279 -8.95 1.65 6.32
CA TRP A 279 -9.31 0.34 6.89
C TRP A 279 -10.22 0.48 8.12
N SER A 280 -10.80 1.67 8.34
CA SER A 280 -11.66 1.94 9.50
C SER A 280 -12.87 1.00 9.60
N VAL A 281 -13.36 0.49 8.47
CA VAL A 281 -14.47 -0.49 8.41
C VAL A 281 -14.08 -1.87 8.96
N ASP A 282 -12.79 -2.19 8.96
CA ASP A 282 -12.22 -3.44 9.45
C ASP A 282 -11.64 -3.30 10.86
N LYS A 283 -11.58 -2.07 11.39
CA LYS A 283 -10.86 -1.74 12.63
C LYS A 283 -11.35 -2.51 13.84
N ASP A 284 -12.65 -2.65 14.04
CA ASP A 284 -13.23 -3.32 15.21
C ASP A 284 -12.97 -4.85 15.20
N TYR A 285 -12.55 -5.42 14.08
CA TYR A 285 -12.12 -6.82 13.97
C TYR A 285 -10.64 -7.01 14.30
N ILE A 286 -9.86 -5.92 14.27
CA ILE A 286 -8.41 -5.92 14.46
C ILE A 286 -8.02 -5.36 15.84
N PHE A 287 -8.77 -4.37 16.34
CA PHE A 287 -8.45 -3.60 17.54
C PHE A 287 -9.66 -3.44 18.46
N ASP A 288 -9.51 -3.83 19.73
CA ASP A 288 -10.50 -3.56 20.77
C ASP A 288 -10.29 -2.14 21.32
N GLY A 289 -11.12 -1.20 20.86
CA GLY A 289 -11.06 0.19 21.29
C GLY A 289 -11.31 0.43 22.79
N LYS A 290 -11.98 -0.49 23.50
CA LYS A 290 -12.23 -0.37 24.95
C LYS A 290 -11.00 -0.78 25.75
N LYS A 291 -10.33 -1.85 25.34
CA LYS A 291 -9.10 -2.34 25.99
C LYS A 291 -7.84 -1.64 25.50
N LYS A 292 -7.92 -0.96 24.35
CA LYS A 292 -6.79 -0.39 23.62
C LYS A 292 -5.75 -1.46 23.22
N GLU A 293 -6.24 -2.61 22.77
CA GLU A 293 -5.42 -3.78 22.44
C GLU A 293 -5.69 -4.27 21.02
N VAL A 294 -4.63 -4.72 20.33
CA VAL A 294 -4.76 -5.43 19.06
C VAL A 294 -5.22 -6.86 19.35
N ILE A 295 -6.34 -7.26 18.78
CA ILE A 295 -6.94 -8.59 18.98
C ILE A 295 -6.61 -9.57 17.83
N ASP A 296 -6.25 -9.06 16.66
CA ASP A 296 -5.77 -9.89 15.54
C ASP A 296 -4.26 -10.09 15.65
N HIS A 297 -3.83 -11.35 15.77
CA HIS A 297 -2.43 -11.70 15.98
C HIS A 297 -1.52 -11.27 14.83
N ARG A 298 -2.06 -11.09 13.61
CA ARG A 298 -1.27 -10.69 12.42
C ARG A 298 -0.69 -9.28 12.60
N PHE A 299 -1.44 -8.40 13.26
CA PHE A 299 -1.15 -6.96 13.29
C PHE A 299 -0.57 -6.47 14.63
N THR A 300 -0.05 -7.38 15.45
CA THR A 300 0.55 -7.07 16.76
C THR A 300 1.84 -6.24 16.67
N VAL A 301 2.50 -6.29 15.51
CA VAL A 301 3.70 -5.49 15.20
C VAL A 301 3.43 -3.98 15.15
N GLY A 302 2.21 -3.57 14.81
CA GLY A 302 1.86 -2.17 14.65
C GLY A 302 0.62 -1.99 13.79
N LEU A 303 -0.12 -0.91 14.06
CA LEU A 303 -1.28 -0.50 13.28
C LEU A 303 -0.99 0.85 12.63
N PRO A 304 -1.00 0.96 11.29
CA PRO A 304 -0.85 2.25 10.62
C PRO A 304 -2.08 3.13 10.91
N ARG A 305 -2.03 4.41 10.51
CA ARG A 305 -3.20 5.29 10.61
C ARG A 305 -4.40 4.67 9.93
N SER A 306 -5.60 4.84 10.49
CA SER A 306 -6.82 4.20 9.99
C SER A 306 -7.23 4.64 8.58
N SER A 307 -6.65 5.74 8.09
CA SER A 307 -6.82 6.27 6.74
C SER A 307 -6.00 5.52 5.68
N ASP A 308 -4.99 4.72 6.05
CA ASP A 308 -4.14 4.00 5.10
C ASP A 308 -3.88 2.57 5.58
N GLY A 309 -4.51 1.59 4.92
CA GLY A 309 -4.41 0.18 5.24
C GLY A 309 -3.33 -0.58 4.45
N GLN A 310 -2.58 0.07 3.57
CA GLN A 310 -1.71 -0.64 2.61
C GLN A 310 -0.69 -1.56 3.29
N LEU A 311 -0.04 -1.09 4.37
CA LEU A 311 0.96 -1.90 5.09
C LEU A 311 0.34 -3.13 5.77
N LEU A 312 -0.96 -3.12 6.10
CA LEU A 312 -1.63 -4.28 6.71
C LEU A 312 -1.75 -5.44 5.72
N PHE A 313 -1.90 -5.18 4.41
CA PHE A 313 -1.87 -6.24 3.40
C PHE A 313 -0.49 -6.91 3.33
N LEU A 314 0.59 -6.13 3.40
CA LEU A 314 1.96 -6.65 3.45
C LEU A 314 2.20 -7.45 4.74
N VAL A 315 1.76 -6.95 5.89
CA VAL A 315 1.86 -7.67 7.18
C VAL A 315 1.13 -9.02 7.10
N ASN A 316 -0.08 -9.05 6.52
CA ASN A 316 -0.80 -10.30 6.30
C ASN A 316 0.02 -11.31 5.47
N MET A 317 0.68 -10.86 4.38
CA MET A 317 1.54 -11.73 3.57
C MET A 317 2.79 -12.20 4.32
N LEU A 318 3.43 -11.33 5.11
CA LEU A 318 4.60 -11.67 5.92
C LEU A 318 4.29 -12.77 6.95
N THR A 319 3.10 -12.75 7.55
CA THR A 319 2.67 -13.81 8.48
C THR A 319 2.39 -15.16 7.81
N LYS A 320 2.39 -15.22 6.46
CA LYS A 320 2.11 -16.40 5.65
C LYS A 320 3.35 -16.95 4.96
N MET A 321 4.56 -16.53 5.38
CA MET A 321 5.80 -17.05 4.83
C MET A 321 6.10 -18.47 5.35
N LYS A 322 6.60 -19.34 4.46
CA LYS A 322 7.08 -20.69 4.77
C LYS A 322 8.47 -20.64 5.39
N ASP A 323 8.70 -21.49 6.37
CA ASP A 323 10.01 -21.72 6.98
C ASP A 323 10.72 -22.94 6.34
N THR A 324 11.05 -22.84 5.05
CA THR A 324 11.77 -23.88 4.28
C THR A 324 13.16 -23.39 3.88
N PRO A 325 14.07 -24.22 3.33
CA PRO A 325 15.36 -23.75 2.84
C PRO A 325 15.27 -22.64 1.78
N ARG A 326 14.28 -22.71 0.88
CA ARG A 326 13.99 -21.65 -0.12
C ARG A 326 13.16 -20.50 0.48
N GLY A 327 12.35 -20.81 1.49
CA GLY A 327 11.47 -19.84 2.14
C GLY A 327 10.35 -19.36 1.23
N SER A 328 9.95 -18.11 1.43
CA SER A 328 8.96 -17.41 0.61
C SER A 328 9.56 -16.18 -0.05
N ARG A 329 8.95 -15.77 -1.16
CA ARG A 329 9.25 -14.50 -1.83
C ARG A 329 7.97 -13.70 -2.03
N ILE A 330 8.06 -12.40 -1.78
CA ILE A 330 6.96 -11.45 -1.89
C ILE A 330 7.35 -10.34 -2.88
N ALA A 331 6.47 -10.00 -3.81
CA ALA A 331 6.53 -8.78 -4.60
C ALA A 331 5.27 -7.97 -4.33
N HIS A 332 5.40 -6.79 -3.73
CA HIS A 332 4.25 -6.03 -3.25
C HIS A 332 4.32 -4.58 -3.72
N VAL A 333 3.25 -4.09 -4.32
CA VAL A 333 3.21 -2.72 -4.83
C VAL A 333 2.82 -1.75 -3.72
N HIS A 334 3.56 -0.64 -3.63
CA HIS A 334 3.36 0.43 -2.67
C HIS A 334 3.31 1.80 -3.35
N ASN A 335 2.65 2.78 -2.72
CA ASN A 335 2.87 4.18 -3.04
C ASN A 335 3.98 4.75 -2.13
N GLY A 336 4.23 6.07 -2.21
CA GLY A 336 5.21 6.71 -1.34
C GLY A 336 4.93 6.64 0.16
N SER A 337 3.68 6.51 0.62
CA SER A 337 3.37 6.58 2.05
C SER A 337 4.05 5.46 2.84
N ALA A 338 4.10 4.25 2.28
CA ALA A 338 4.73 3.09 2.90
C ALA A 338 6.22 3.30 3.23
N LEU A 339 6.91 4.16 2.49
CA LEU A 339 8.35 4.39 2.63
C LEU A 339 8.71 5.25 3.85
N PHE A 340 7.93 6.29 4.17
CA PHE A 340 8.34 7.32 5.13
C PHE A 340 7.23 7.80 6.09
N THR A 341 5.98 7.36 5.89
CA THR A 341 4.90 7.76 6.80
C THR A 341 5.07 7.12 8.17
N GLY A 342 4.69 7.84 9.23
CA GLY A 342 4.70 7.37 10.60
C GLY A 342 6.03 7.65 11.28
N ASP A 343 5.93 8.31 12.42
CA ASP A 343 7.07 8.69 13.26
C ASP A 343 7.60 7.50 14.07
N ALA A 344 8.77 7.63 14.70
CA ALA A 344 9.32 6.61 15.58
C ALA A 344 8.30 6.15 16.65
N GLY A 345 8.10 4.83 16.78
CA GLY A 345 7.09 4.25 17.67
C GLY A 345 5.65 4.25 17.14
N GLN A 346 5.39 4.82 15.95
CA GLN A 346 4.10 4.69 15.28
C GLN A 346 4.06 3.45 14.39
N GLY A 347 2.84 2.95 14.10
CA GLY A 347 2.65 1.64 13.48
C GLY A 347 3.32 1.47 12.13
N GLU A 348 3.30 2.48 11.24
CA GLU A 348 3.99 2.41 9.95
C GLU A 348 5.51 2.23 10.13
N SER A 349 6.13 2.97 11.07
CA SER A 349 7.55 2.85 11.39
C SER A 349 7.88 1.52 12.06
N GLU A 350 7.04 1.04 12.98
CA GLU A 350 7.24 -0.27 13.62
C GLU A 350 7.11 -1.44 12.63
N ILE A 351 6.23 -1.33 11.64
CA ILE A 351 6.12 -2.32 10.55
C ILE A 351 7.41 -2.32 9.70
N ARG A 352 7.91 -1.15 9.29
CA ARG A 352 9.19 -1.05 8.55
C ARG A 352 10.36 -1.60 9.35
N LYS A 353 10.45 -1.21 10.62
CA LYS A 353 11.43 -1.72 11.58
C LYS A 353 11.40 -3.24 11.62
N TRP A 354 10.23 -3.83 11.81
CA TRP A 354 10.08 -5.29 11.86
C TRP A 354 10.55 -5.96 10.57
N ILE A 355 10.20 -5.41 9.41
CA ILE A 355 10.63 -5.94 8.11
C ILE A 355 12.16 -5.88 7.94
N ILE A 356 12.77 -4.74 8.27
CA ILE A 356 14.20 -4.48 8.05
C ILE A 356 15.05 -5.22 9.09
N GLU A 357 14.65 -5.23 10.36
CA GLU A 357 15.39 -5.93 11.43
C GLU A 357 15.31 -7.46 11.31
N ASN A 358 14.26 -8.01 10.71
CA ASN A 358 14.23 -9.43 10.33
C ASN A 358 14.97 -9.74 9.02
N ASP A 359 15.61 -8.73 8.41
CA ASP A 359 16.36 -8.83 7.16
C ASP A 359 15.52 -9.39 5.99
N TRP A 360 14.24 -9.02 5.91
CA TRP A 360 13.34 -9.52 4.87
C TRP A 360 13.28 -8.66 3.62
N LEU A 361 13.44 -7.34 3.75
CA LEU A 361 13.40 -6.42 2.61
C LEU A 361 14.64 -6.60 1.73
N GLU A 362 14.49 -7.17 0.55
CA GLU A 362 15.59 -7.49 -0.35
C GLU A 362 15.87 -6.37 -1.36
N ALA A 363 14.83 -5.78 -1.92
CA ALA A 363 14.95 -4.63 -2.80
C ALA A 363 13.69 -3.76 -2.85
N ILE A 364 13.85 -2.51 -3.29
CA ILE A 364 12.75 -1.62 -3.67
C ILE A 364 13.02 -1.08 -5.07
N ILE A 365 12.07 -1.26 -5.98
CA ILE A 365 12.16 -0.76 -7.36
C ILE A 365 11.22 0.44 -7.49
N GLY A 366 11.75 1.62 -7.81
CA GLY A 366 10.97 2.81 -8.14
C GLY A 366 10.42 2.71 -9.56
N LEU A 367 9.11 2.92 -9.73
CA LEU A 367 8.43 2.82 -11.02
C LEU A 367 8.21 4.21 -11.66
N PRO A 368 8.22 4.32 -13.00
CA PRO A 368 7.84 5.53 -13.70
C PRO A 368 6.47 6.06 -13.26
N LEU A 369 6.34 7.40 -13.26
CA LEU A 369 5.05 8.03 -13.04
C LEU A 369 4.08 7.67 -14.15
N ASN A 370 2.78 7.65 -13.85
CA ASN A 370 1.73 7.37 -14.84
C ASN A 370 1.89 5.99 -15.51
N MET A 371 2.38 4.99 -14.77
CA MET A 371 2.37 3.60 -15.21
C MET A 371 1.05 2.89 -14.94
N PHE A 372 0.29 3.36 -13.96
CA PHE A 372 -1.01 2.81 -13.57
C PHE A 372 -2.14 3.54 -14.27
N TYR A 373 -3.23 2.82 -14.55
CA TYR A 373 -4.37 3.34 -15.32
C TYR A 373 -5.07 4.53 -14.65
N ASN A 374 -4.99 4.69 -13.33
CA ASN A 374 -5.85 5.62 -12.58
C ASN A 374 -5.09 6.54 -11.63
N THR A 375 -3.76 6.49 -11.65
CA THR A 375 -2.94 7.33 -10.78
C THR A 375 -1.62 7.69 -11.42
N GLY A 376 -1.24 8.95 -11.26
CA GLY A 376 0.07 9.48 -11.62
C GLY A 376 1.06 9.52 -10.45
N ILE A 377 0.72 8.91 -9.31
CA ILE A 377 1.60 8.91 -8.14
C ILE A 377 2.85 8.07 -8.37
N ALA A 378 3.91 8.38 -7.62
CA ALA A 378 5.07 7.52 -7.51
C ALA A 378 4.68 6.19 -6.83
N THR A 379 5.07 5.09 -7.45
CA THR A 379 4.80 3.73 -7.00
C THR A 379 6.09 2.92 -6.98
N TYR A 380 6.12 1.90 -6.14
CA TYR A 380 7.30 1.12 -5.84
C TYR A 380 6.94 -0.36 -5.74
N ILE A 381 7.80 -1.25 -6.22
CA ILE A 381 7.70 -2.68 -5.93
C ILE A 381 8.67 -2.99 -4.80
N TRP A 382 8.13 -3.46 -3.67
CA TRP A 382 8.94 -4.03 -2.59
C TRP A 382 9.12 -5.51 -2.84
N VAL A 383 10.37 -5.95 -2.83
CA VAL A 383 10.74 -7.36 -2.96
C VAL A 383 11.24 -7.83 -1.61
N LEU A 384 10.59 -8.88 -1.07
CA LEU A 384 10.93 -9.42 0.23
C LEU A 384 11.17 -10.93 0.17
N THR A 385 12.06 -11.43 1.02
CA THR A 385 12.27 -12.85 1.23
C THR A 385 12.78 -13.13 2.64
N ASN A 386 12.35 -14.23 3.24
CA ASN A 386 12.92 -14.72 4.50
C ASN A 386 14.15 -15.62 4.30
N ARG A 387 14.70 -15.68 3.07
CA ARG A 387 15.89 -16.45 2.68
C ARG A 387 16.78 -15.66 1.72
N LYS A 388 17.29 -14.51 2.18
CA LYS A 388 18.29 -13.76 1.41
C LYS A 388 19.55 -14.61 1.20
N PRO A 389 20.13 -14.61 -0.02
CA PRO A 389 21.43 -15.24 -0.25
C PRO A 389 22.52 -14.51 0.55
N ALA A 390 23.60 -15.21 0.89
CA ALA A 390 24.63 -14.72 1.81
C ALA A 390 25.20 -13.33 1.45
N HIS A 391 25.36 -13.01 0.15
CA HIS A 391 25.89 -11.73 -0.30
C HIS A 391 24.93 -10.54 -0.10
N ARG A 392 23.62 -10.81 0.11
CA ARG A 392 22.54 -9.83 0.34
C ARG A 392 22.14 -9.67 1.81
N GLN A 393 22.63 -10.52 2.70
CA GLN A 393 22.25 -10.47 4.12
C GLN A 393 22.68 -9.15 4.76
N GLY A 394 21.77 -8.57 5.55
CA GLY A 394 21.94 -7.26 6.20
C GLY A 394 21.86 -6.06 5.24
N LYS A 395 21.44 -6.27 3.98
CA LYS A 395 21.44 -5.22 2.95
C LYS A 395 20.12 -5.12 2.20
N VAL A 396 19.83 -3.92 1.69
CA VAL A 396 18.71 -3.62 0.80
C VAL A 396 19.25 -2.96 -0.47
N GLN A 397 18.76 -3.40 -1.63
CA GLN A 397 19.03 -2.75 -2.91
C GLN A 397 17.89 -1.83 -3.32
N LEU A 398 18.16 -0.54 -3.52
CA LEU A 398 17.23 0.37 -4.17
C LEU A 398 17.54 0.40 -5.67
N ILE A 399 16.52 0.29 -6.53
CA ILE A 399 16.66 0.34 -7.99
C ILE A 399 15.75 1.44 -8.55
N ASP A 400 16.33 2.46 -9.16
CA ASP A 400 15.59 3.57 -9.75
C ASP A 400 15.18 3.27 -11.19
N GLY A 401 13.98 2.73 -11.36
CA GLY A 401 13.38 2.50 -12.66
C GLY A 401 12.56 3.67 -13.19
N ARG A 402 12.49 4.82 -12.49
CA ARG A 402 11.52 5.90 -12.79
C ARG A 402 11.65 6.49 -14.19
N GLU A 403 12.86 6.49 -14.74
CA GLU A 403 13.14 7.00 -16.09
C GLU A 403 13.20 5.89 -17.16
N LEU A 404 12.95 4.62 -16.80
CA LEU A 404 13.04 3.48 -17.71
C LEU A 404 11.68 3.18 -18.36
N TYR A 405 11.25 3.96 -19.35
CA TYR A 405 9.94 3.73 -19.96
C TYR A 405 9.88 4.09 -21.45
N THR A 406 8.89 3.50 -22.12
CA THR A 406 8.46 3.90 -23.47
C THR A 406 7.11 4.60 -23.36
N LYS A 407 6.93 5.71 -24.08
CA LYS A 407 5.63 6.39 -24.13
C LYS A 407 4.63 5.61 -24.96
N LEU A 408 3.39 5.51 -24.47
CA LEU A 408 2.29 4.94 -25.22
C LEU A 408 1.88 5.86 -26.36
N ARG A 409 1.45 5.27 -27.48
CA ARG A 409 0.88 6.04 -28.61
C ARG A 409 -0.44 6.74 -28.24
N LYS A 410 -1.19 6.12 -27.34
CA LYS A 410 -2.45 6.64 -26.80
C LYS A 410 -2.50 6.30 -25.31
N ASN A 411 -2.86 7.28 -24.48
CA ASN A 411 -3.03 7.06 -23.05
C ASN A 411 -4.20 6.10 -22.78
N LEU A 412 -4.05 5.30 -21.72
CA LEU A 412 -5.07 4.42 -21.18
C LEU A 412 -5.40 4.92 -19.77
N GLY A 413 -6.41 5.78 -19.65
CA GLY A 413 -6.64 6.58 -18.46
C GLY A 413 -5.45 7.49 -18.16
N SER A 414 -4.94 7.41 -16.93
CA SER A 414 -3.68 8.03 -16.51
C SER A 414 -2.45 7.34 -17.09
N LYS A 415 -2.52 6.06 -17.48
CA LYS A 415 -1.35 5.32 -17.98
C LYS A 415 -0.91 5.91 -19.31
N ASN A 416 0.33 6.41 -19.38
CA ASN A 416 0.90 7.01 -20.59
C ASN A 416 2.27 6.41 -20.98
N CYS A 417 2.76 5.46 -20.20
CA CYS A 417 4.02 4.80 -20.43
C CYS A 417 3.97 3.32 -20.04
N GLU A 418 4.93 2.54 -20.54
CA GLU A 418 5.07 1.12 -20.26
C GLU A 418 6.54 0.67 -20.16
N PHE A 419 6.76 -0.43 -19.42
CA PHE A 419 7.99 -1.18 -19.57
C PHE A 419 7.95 -2.04 -20.83
N THR A 420 9.05 -2.00 -21.59
CA THR A 420 9.32 -2.99 -22.63
C THR A 420 10.04 -4.19 -22.01
N SER A 421 10.10 -5.32 -22.72
CA SER A 421 10.90 -6.47 -22.30
C SER A 421 12.37 -6.12 -22.04
N ASN A 422 12.92 -5.12 -22.75
CA ASN A 422 14.28 -4.62 -22.52
C ASN A 422 14.41 -3.89 -21.19
N HIS A 423 13.40 -3.08 -20.81
CA HIS A 423 13.37 -2.41 -19.51
C HIS A 423 13.27 -3.42 -18.37
N ILE A 424 12.36 -4.41 -18.49
CA ILE A 424 12.23 -5.50 -17.50
C ILE A 424 13.55 -6.26 -17.37
N SER A 425 14.18 -6.63 -18.50
CA SER A 425 15.46 -7.33 -18.49
C SER A 425 16.59 -6.51 -17.85
N LEU A 426 16.62 -5.19 -18.07
CA LEU A 426 17.58 -4.30 -17.43
C LEU A 426 17.38 -4.24 -15.92
N ILE A 427 16.14 -4.08 -15.46
CA ILE A 427 15.82 -4.05 -14.02
C ILE A 427 16.17 -5.41 -13.39
N MET A 428 15.81 -6.53 -14.03
CA MET A 428 16.11 -7.87 -13.55
C MET A 428 17.61 -8.14 -13.48
N ARG A 429 18.38 -7.76 -14.51
CA ARG A 429 19.84 -7.87 -14.48
C ARG A 429 20.43 -7.03 -13.34
N THR A 430 20.00 -5.78 -13.21
CA THR A 430 20.46 -4.87 -12.14
C THR A 430 20.18 -5.46 -10.77
N PHE A 431 19.00 -6.05 -10.58
CA PHE A 431 18.63 -6.76 -9.38
C PHE A 431 19.52 -7.98 -9.15
N LEU A 432 19.65 -8.89 -10.10
CA LEU A 432 20.42 -10.13 -9.93
C LEU A 432 21.93 -9.89 -9.76
N ASP A 433 22.49 -8.91 -10.47
CA ASP A 433 23.92 -8.55 -10.40
C ASP A 433 24.30 -7.98 -9.02
N PHE A 434 23.34 -7.35 -8.33
CA PHE A 434 23.52 -6.75 -7.00
C PHE A 434 24.78 -5.88 -6.91
N ALA A 435 24.88 -4.91 -7.84
CA ALA A 435 26.00 -3.99 -7.95
C ALA A 435 25.54 -2.53 -7.99
N GLU A 436 26.37 -1.65 -7.45
CA GLU A 436 26.19 -0.19 -7.48
C GLU A 436 26.22 0.35 -8.92
N SER A 437 25.30 1.26 -9.25
CA SER A 437 25.24 1.97 -10.53
C SER A 437 24.37 3.24 -10.39
N ASP A 438 24.26 4.04 -11.46
CA ASP A 438 23.41 5.24 -11.46
C ASP A 438 21.94 4.96 -11.09
N ILE A 439 21.47 3.74 -11.39
CA ILE A 439 20.10 3.30 -11.11
C ILE A 439 20.04 2.25 -9.99
N SER A 440 21.14 1.93 -9.31
CA SER A 440 21.12 0.95 -8.22
C SER A 440 22.06 1.32 -7.09
N GLN A 441 21.50 1.41 -5.88
CA GLN A 441 22.26 1.68 -4.66
C GLN A 441 21.97 0.62 -3.60
N ILE A 442 23.00 0.20 -2.87
CA ILE A 442 22.96 -0.88 -1.90
C ILE A 442 23.34 -0.35 -0.53
N PHE A 443 22.43 -0.52 0.43
CA PHE A 443 22.58 0.00 1.78
C PHE A 443 22.55 -1.12 2.80
N ALA A 444 23.28 -0.92 3.90
CA ALA A 444 23.09 -1.72 5.10
C ALA A 444 21.71 -1.41 5.72
N ASN A 445 21.12 -2.37 6.43
CA ASN A 445 19.80 -2.21 7.05
C ASN A 445 19.75 -1.01 8.02
N GLU A 446 20.86 -0.70 8.69
CA GLU A 446 20.99 0.41 9.63
C GLU A 446 20.84 1.79 8.98
N GLU A 447 21.12 1.93 7.68
CA GLU A 447 20.97 3.19 6.94
C GLU A 447 19.54 3.74 6.97
N PHE A 448 18.54 2.86 7.07
CA PHE A 448 17.13 3.22 7.04
C PHE A 448 16.54 3.53 8.41
N GLY A 449 17.31 3.36 9.48
CA GLY A 449 16.82 3.62 10.82
C GLY A 449 17.49 4.81 11.47
N TYR A 450 16.81 5.36 12.47
CA TYR A 450 17.28 6.46 13.27
C TYR A 450 16.82 6.33 14.72
N HIS A 451 17.56 6.96 15.64
CA HIS A 451 17.10 7.27 16.98
C HIS A 451 16.42 8.63 16.96
N LYS A 452 15.12 8.67 17.27
CA LYS A 452 14.45 9.91 17.61
C LYS A 452 14.75 10.24 19.06
N ILE A 453 15.57 11.25 19.29
CA ILE A 453 15.96 11.72 20.62
C ILE A 453 15.13 12.93 21.01
N THR A 454 14.85 13.08 22.31
CA THR A 454 14.30 14.32 22.87
C THR A 454 15.43 15.12 23.47
N VAL A 455 15.67 16.31 22.93
CA VAL A 455 16.67 17.25 23.43
C VAL A 455 15.98 18.21 24.39
N GLU A 456 16.37 18.16 25.65
CA GLU A 456 15.86 19.04 26.70
C GLU A 456 16.87 20.18 26.94
N ARG A 457 16.33 21.34 27.30
CA ARG A 457 17.10 22.53 27.70
C ARG A 457 16.63 22.96 29.08
N PRO A 458 17.49 23.57 29.90
CA PRO A 458 17.07 23.90 31.26
C PRO A 458 16.20 25.13 31.27
N LEU A 459 15.12 25.05 32.04
CA LEU A 459 14.24 26.15 32.37
C LEU A 459 15.04 27.23 33.08
N ARG A 460 14.84 28.48 32.66
CA ARG A 460 15.48 29.65 33.24
C ARG A 460 14.42 30.66 33.62
N LEU A 461 14.33 30.94 34.91
CA LEU A 461 13.29 31.82 35.45
C LEU A 461 13.91 33.06 36.06
N LYS A 462 13.44 34.22 35.60
CA LYS A 462 13.61 35.49 36.28
C LYS A 462 12.44 35.68 37.24
N THR A 463 12.73 36.07 38.47
CA THR A 463 11.69 36.45 39.44
C THR A 463 11.61 37.97 39.52
N HIS A 464 10.40 38.53 39.37
CA HIS A 464 10.19 39.97 39.47
C HIS A 464 8.82 40.28 40.10
N ILE A 465 8.85 41.09 41.15
CA ILE A 465 7.66 41.51 41.90
C ILE A 465 7.29 42.92 41.46
N THR A 466 6.15 43.06 40.77
CA THR A 466 5.58 44.38 40.43
C THR A 466 4.28 44.60 41.20
N PRO A 467 3.88 45.86 41.43
CA PRO A 467 2.58 46.17 42.02
C PRO A 467 1.41 45.53 41.26
N GLU A 468 1.47 45.46 39.92
CA GLU A 468 0.41 44.80 39.14
C GLU A 468 0.35 43.30 39.43
N ARG A 469 1.48 42.58 39.37
CA ARG A 469 1.53 41.14 39.66
C ARG A 469 1.06 40.81 41.07
N LEU A 470 1.40 41.68 42.03
CA LEU A 470 0.95 41.54 43.41
C LEU A 470 -0.57 41.70 43.54
N ALA A 471 -1.17 42.68 42.84
CA ALA A 471 -2.61 42.88 42.82
C ALA A 471 -3.34 41.70 42.13
N THR A 472 -2.78 41.19 41.03
CA THR A 472 -3.29 39.99 40.34
C THR A 472 -3.29 38.78 41.26
N PHE A 473 -2.16 38.46 41.88
CA PHE A 473 -2.04 37.30 42.76
C PHE A 473 -3.05 37.34 43.91
N LYS A 474 -3.21 38.50 44.57
CA LYS A 474 -4.17 38.69 45.68
C LYS A 474 -5.62 38.49 45.25
N THR A 475 -5.94 38.88 44.01
CA THR A 475 -7.28 38.72 43.45
C THR A 475 -7.59 37.26 43.13
N GLU A 476 -6.61 36.56 42.55
CA GLU A 476 -6.77 35.17 42.09
C GLU A 476 -6.63 34.13 43.21
N ASN A 477 -5.89 34.46 44.29
CA ASN A 477 -5.58 33.55 45.39
C ASN A 477 -5.91 34.21 46.76
N PRO A 478 -7.21 34.44 47.06
CA PRO A 478 -7.62 35.05 48.32
C PRO A 478 -7.24 34.18 49.53
N GLY A 479 -6.64 34.79 50.55
CA GLY A 479 -6.13 34.10 51.74
C GLY A 479 -4.64 33.71 51.70
N ASP A 480 -3.97 33.90 50.56
CA ASP A 480 -2.55 33.62 50.38
C ASP A 480 -1.68 34.90 50.35
N GLU A 481 -2.22 36.04 50.77
CA GLU A 481 -1.58 37.35 50.65
C GLU A 481 -0.24 37.42 51.37
N ALA A 482 -0.13 36.76 52.53
CA ALA A 482 1.10 36.67 53.32
C ALA A 482 2.25 36.00 52.56
N LEU A 483 1.95 35.07 51.64
CA LEU A 483 2.99 34.42 50.81
C LEU A 483 3.55 35.38 49.77
N ALA A 484 2.69 36.17 49.13
CA ALA A 484 3.10 37.15 48.13
C ALA A 484 3.86 38.33 48.75
N GLU A 485 3.43 38.80 49.92
CA GLU A 485 4.14 39.84 50.68
C GLU A 485 5.49 39.35 51.23
N GLY A 486 5.54 38.09 51.66
CA GLY A 486 6.79 37.43 52.04
C GLY A 486 7.78 37.33 50.89
N LEU A 487 7.30 36.93 49.71
CA LEU A 487 8.14 36.87 48.52
C LEU A 487 8.60 38.26 48.08
N ALA A 488 7.73 39.26 48.14
CA ALA A 488 8.09 40.67 47.89
C ALA A 488 9.19 41.18 48.83
N THR A 489 9.16 40.75 50.09
CA THR A 489 10.21 41.09 51.07
C THR A 489 11.56 40.43 50.73
N VAL A 490 11.52 39.21 50.19
CA VAL A 490 12.73 38.43 49.84
C VAL A 490 13.36 38.91 48.53
N VAL A 491 12.54 39.19 47.51
CA VAL A 491 13.00 39.59 46.16
C VAL A 491 13.26 41.09 46.08
N GLY A 492 12.48 41.91 46.79
CA GLY A 492 12.57 43.36 46.68
C GLY A 492 12.05 43.89 45.33
N ALA A 493 12.45 45.12 45.00
CA ALA A 493 11.91 45.87 43.85
C ALA A 493 12.65 45.61 42.52
N GLN A 494 13.76 44.88 42.53
CA GLN A 494 14.56 44.61 41.32
C GLN A 494 14.33 43.17 40.85
N PRO A 495 14.44 42.89 39.54
CA PRO A 495 14.36 41.53 39.04
C PRO A 495 15.57 40.71 39.48
N HIS A 496 15.34 39.44 39.81
CA HIS A 496 16.37 38.47 40.16
C HIS A 496 16.50 37.39 39.09
N LEU A 497 17.73 37.16 38.62
CA LEU A 497 18.06 36.18 37.58
C LEU A 497 18.46 34.80 38.13
N ASP A 498 18.44 34.59 39.45
CA ASP A 498 18.68 33.27 40.06
C ASP A 498 17.48 32.83 40.89
N PHE A 499 16.54 32.15 40.23
CA PHE A 499 15.37 31.57 40.87
C PHE A 499 15.74 30.63 42.03
N ASN A 500 16.83 29.88 41.92
CA ASN A 500 17.25 28.94 42.97
C ASN A 500 17.67 29.68 44.25
N ALA A 501 18.32 30.84 44.12
CA ALA A 501 18.61 31.70 45.26
C ALA A 501 17.34 32.25 45.89
N VAL A 502 16.42 32.78 45.08
CA VAL A 502 15.13 33.31 45.55
C VAL A 502 14.33 32.24 46.27
N GLN A 503 14.19 31.05 45.69
CA GLN A 503 13.45 29.93 46.27
C GLN A 503 14.06 29.50 47.61
N ARG A 504 15.39 29.43 47.74
CA ARG A 504 16.05 29.12 49.02
C ARG A 504 15.81 30.20 50.07
N GLN A 505 15.91 31.48 49.71
CA GLN A 505 15.68 32.59 50.63
C GLN A 505 14.22 32.65 51.07
N PHE A 506 13.28 32.44 50.15
CA PHE A 506 11.85 32.39 50.46
C PHE A 506 11.50 31.20 51.36
N ASN A 507 12.06 30.02 51.11
CA ASN A 507 11.90 28.87 52.01
C ASN A 507 12.49 29.12 53.41
N LYS A 508 13.59 29.87 53.52
CA LYS A 508 14.15 30.28 54.81
C LYS A 508 13.24 31.31 55.51
N TRP A 509 12.68 32.24 54.75
CA TRP A 509 11.71 33.22 55.25
C TRP A 509 10.45 32.52 55.80
N LEU A 510 9.86 31.59 55.03
CA LEU A 510 8.70 30.79 55.46
C LEU A 510 8.96 30.06 56.79
N LYS A 511 10.12 29.42 56.92
CA LYS A 511 10.53 28.76 58.18
C LYS A 511 10.65 29.73 59.35
N GLY A 512 11.21 30.93 59.11
CA GLY A 512 11.36 31.96 60.14
C GLY A 512 10.02 32.56 60.61
N GLN A 513 8.99 32.53 59.76
CA GLN A 513 7.63 32.96 60.08
C GLN A 513 6.72 31.81 60.55
N GLU A 514 7.26 30.60 60.69
CA GLU A 514 6.50 29.38 61.00
C GLU A 514 5.33 29.09 60.02
N LEU A 515 5.43 29.60 58.79
CA LEU A 515 4.43 29.42 57.74
C LEU A 515 4.73 28.15 56.92
N LYS A 516 3.67 27.43 56.54
CA LYS A 516 3.74 26.29 55.62
C LYS A 516 2.93 26.60 54.37
N ALA A 517 3.59 26.63 53.22
CA ALA A 517 2.94 26.73 51.92
C ALA A 517 2.76 25.33 51.32
N THR A 518 1.57 25.04 50.81
CA THR A 518 1.29 23.82 50.03
C THR A 518 1.92 23.92 48.64
N ALA A 519 2.11 22.78 47.97
CA ALA A 519 2.63 22.74 46.61
C ALA A 519 1.76 23.54 45.62
N LYS A 520 0.43 23.55 45.81
CA LYS A 520 -0.51 24.34 45.00
C LYS A 520 -0.30 25.84 45.17
N GLN A 521 -0.14 26.30 46.41
CA GLN A 521 0.10 27.71 46.73
C GLN A 521 1.45 28.18 46.17
N LEU A 522 2.51 27.39 46.35
CA LEU A 522 3.83 27.70 45.79
C LEU A 522 3.79 27.75 44.27
N LYS A 523 3.09 26.82 43.61
CA LYS A 523 2.92 26.84 42.16
C LYS A 523 2.22 28.13 41.70
N ALA A 524 1.06 28.46 42.28
CA ALA A 524 0.34 29.68 41.95
C ALA A 524 1.20 30.94 42.15
N LEU A 525 2.02 30.95 43.20
CA LEU A 525 2.95 32.04 43.49
C LEU A 525 4.01 32.19 42.38
N TRP A 526 4.69 31.10 42.03
CA TRP A 526 5.74 31.13 41.02
C TRP A 526 5.19 31.41 39.62
N ASP A 527 4.01 30.88 39.28
CA ASP A 527 3.35 31.13 37.99
C ASP A 527 3.08 32.63 37.76
N VAL A 528 2.82 33.42 38.81
CA VAL A 528 2.57 34.87 38.69
C VAL A 528 3.87 35.69 38.71
N PHE A 529 4.84 35.32 39.55
CA PHE A 529 6.01 36.16 39.82
C PHE A 529 7.27 35.77 39.06
N THR A 530 7.23 34.68 38.29
CA THR A 530 8.34 34.27 37.43
C THR A 530 7.99 34.35 35.96
N GLU A 531 9.00 34.60 35.13
CA GLU A 531 8.90 34.53 33.68
C GLU A 531 10.18 33.91 33.12
N THR A 532 10.08 33.31 31.94
CA THR A 532 11.25 32.73 31.27
C THR A 532 12.20 33.83 30.79
N ASP A 533 13.50 33.65 31.04
CA ASP A 533 14.53 34.62 30.69
C ASP A 533 15.85 33.90 30.38
N GLU A 534 16.37 34.05 29.16
CA GLU A 534 17.59 33.36 28.71
C GLU A 534 18.84 33.77 29.51
N GLY A 535 18.85 34.98 30.07
CA GLY A 535 19.92 35.48 30.93
C GLY A 535 19.86 34.96 32.37
N ALA A 536 18.79 34.26 32.75
CA ALA A 536 18.66 33.70 34.10
C ALA A 536 19.41 32.37 34.27
N MET A 537 19.73 32.06 35.53
CA MET A 537 20.39 30.80 35.90
C MET A 537 19.42 29.61 35.71
N PRO A 538 19.91 28.45 35.25
CA PRO A 538 19.14 27.22 35.17
C PRO A 538 18.44 26.85 36.48
N VAL A 539 17.15 26.52 36.41
CA VAL A 539 16.36 26.05 37.55
C VAL A 539 16.80 24.63 37.90
N ILE A 540 17.18 24.43 39.16
CA ILE A 540 17.67 23.15 39.67
C ILE A 540 16.48 22.34 40.17
N LYS A 541 16.22 21.23 39.50
CA LYS A 541 15.22 20.25 39.91
C LYS A 541 15.71 19.44 41.10
N LYS A 542 16.95 18.96 41.02
CA LYS A 542 17.54 18.12 42.08
C LYS A 542 19.06 18.21 42.10
N LYS A 543 19.61 18.17 43.31
CA LYS A 543 21.04 17.93 43.52
C LYS A 543 21.25 16.54 44.10
N HIS A 544 22.10 15.75 43.47
CA HIS A 544 22.43 14.42 43.91
C HIS A 544 23.59 14.45 44.91
N LYS A 545 23.73 13.39 45.70
CA LYS A 545 24.77 13.30 46.75
C LYS A 545 26.19 13.21 46.18
N ASP A 546 26.32 12.77 44.93
CA ASP A 546 27.58 12.68 44.19
C ASP A 546 28.03 14.01 43.57
N GLY A 547 27.22 15.08 43.72
CA GLY A 547 27.51 16.40 43.19
C GLY A 547 26.89 16.69 41.82
N THR A 548 26.24 15.72 41.18
CA THR A 548 25.52 15.95 39.92
C THR A 548 24.26 16.78 40.15
N VAL A 549 23.94 17.66 39.19
CA VAL A 549 22.79 18.58 39.25
C VAL A 549 21.85 18.24 38.10
N GLU A 550 20.62 17.89 38.44
CA GLU A 550 19.52 17.71 37.51
C GLU A 550 18.77 19.05 37.39
N TYR A 551 18.65 19.57 36.17
CA TYR A 551 17.92 20.79 35.89
C TYR A 551 16.47 20.50 35.50
N GLU A 552 15.58 21.45 35.78
CA GLU A 552 14.19 21.36 35.33
C GLU A 552 14.15 21.61 33.82
N PRO A 553 13.51 20.75 33.00
CA PRO A 553 13.43 20.95 31.56
C PRO A 553 12.45 22.07 31.21
N ASP A 554 12.80 22.90 30.22
CA ASP A 554 11.90 23.86 29.60
C ASP A 554 11.13 23.21 28.46
N SER A 555 9.86 22.89 28.68
CA SER A 555 9.01 22.28 27.64
C SER A 555 8.81 23.16 26.41
N SER A 556 9.01 24.48 26.51
CA SER A 556 8.88 25.41 25.37
C SER A 556 10.11 25.43 24.47
N LEU A 557 11.25 24.98 24.98
CA LEU A 557 12.53 24.90 24.25
C LEU A 557 12.95 23.45 23.95
N ARG A 558 12.10 22.48 24.32
CA ARG A 558 12.29 21.07 23.99
C ARG A 558 12.23 20.87 22.48
N ASP A 559 13.16 20.09 21.96
CA ASP A 559 13.18 19.70 20.56
C ASP A 559 13.33 18.18 20.39
N THR A 560 13.16 17.70 19.16
CA THR A 560 13.43 16.32 18.78
C THR A 560 14.36 16.26 17.59
N GLU A 561 15.37 15.42 17.67
CA GLU A 561 16.33 15.19 16.59
C GLU A 561 16.30 13.72 16.14
N ASN A 562 16.59 13.49 14.87
CA ASN A 562 16.71 12.16 14.30
C ASN A 562 18.18 11.84 14.04
N VAL A 563 18.76 10.96 14.86
CA VAL A 563 20.16 10.53 14.73
C VAL A 563 20.21 9.23 13.92
N PRO A 564 20.89 9.17 12.76
CA PRO A 564 21.04 7.92 12.00
C PRO A 564 21.66 6.82 12.86
N LEU A 565 21.24 5.55 12.68
CA LEU A 565 21.80 4.43 13.45
C LEU A 565 23.26 4.12 13.12
N THR A 566 23.76 4.67 12.02
CA THR A 566 25.16 4.59 11.60
C THR A 566 26.07 5.50 12.42
N GLU A 567 25.52 6.37 13.27
CA GLU A 567 26.24 7.31 14.12
C GLU A 567 25.82 7.15 15.59
N THR A 568 26.72 7.44 16.53
CA THR A 568 26.35 7.46 17.94
C THR A 568 25.64 8.77 18.30
N ILE A 569 24.65 8.70 19.20
CA ILE A 569 23.94 9.87 19.68
C ILE A 569 24.91 10.91 20.31
N ALA A 570 25.97 10.45 20.97
CA ALA A 570 26.97 11.34 21.57
C ALA A 570 27.76 12.15 20.52
N ASP A 571 28.18 11.50 19.43
CA ASP A 571 28.89 12.16 18.34
C ASP A 571 28.00 13.19 17.63
N TYR A 572 26.73 12.83 17.40
CA TYR A 572 25.74 13.74 16.83
C TYR A 572 25.51 14.97 17.72
N MET A 573 25.29 14.77 19.03
CA MET A 573 25.12 15.88 19.98
C MET A 573 26.31 16.82 20.00
N ALA A 574 27.54 16.28 20.00
CA ALA A 574 28.76 17.07 20.01
C ALA A 574 28.94 17.92 18.73
N ARG A 575 28.46 17.43 17.60
CA ARG A 575 28.61 18.06 16.29
C ARG A 575 27.49 19.05 15.96
N GLU A 576 26.24 18.68 16.22
CA GLU A 576 25.06 19.42 15.73
C GLU A 576 24.30 20.18 16.82
N VAL A 577 24.33 19.73 18.08
CA VAL A 577 23.47 20.32 19.14
C VAL A 577 24.27 21.20 20.10
N LEU A 578 25.28 20.63 20.76
CA LEU A 578 26.06 21.30 21.81
C LEU A 578 26.82 22.56 21.36
N PRO A 579 27.27 22.71 20.10
CA PRO A 579 27.87 23.97 19.63
C PRO A 579 26.89 25.15 19.63
N HIS A 580 25.59 24.88 19.48
CA HIS A 580 24.53 25.89 19.46
C HIS A 580 23.84 26.02 20.82
N VAL A 581 23.73 24.92 21.57
CA VAL A 581 23.08 24.87 22.89
C VAL A 581 23.94 24.05 23.87
N PRO A 582 24.95 24.67 24.52
CA PRO A 582 25.98 23.96 25.28
C PRO A 582 25.51 23.21 26.53
N ASP A 583 24.33 23.56 27.04
CA ASP A 583 23.73 22.99 28.26
C ASP A 583 22.52 22.10 27.97
N ALA A 584 22.30 21.74 26.70
CA ALA A 584 21.29 20.77 26.32
C ALA A 584 21.69 19.34 26.75
N TRP A 585 20.70 18.50 27.04
CA TRP A 585 20.89 17.08 27.30
C TRP A 585 19.76 16.25 26.69
N ILE A 586 19.95 14.94 26.63
CA ILE A 586 18.97 14.02 26.06
C ILE A 586 18.12 13.40 27.17
N ASP A 587 16.82 13.32 26.93
CA ASP A 587 15.95 12.42 27.69
C ASP A 587 16.00 11.01 27.07
N GLU A 588 16.91 10.18 27.57
CA GLU A 588 17.10 8.80 27.09
C GLU A 588 15.81 7.97 27.21
N SER A 589 14.95 8.25 28.21
CA SER A 589 13.70 7.51 28.42
C SER A 589 12.67 7.74 27.31
N LYS A 590 12.82 8.82 26.54
CA LYS A 590 11.99 9.16 25.39
C LYS A 590 12.64 8.82 24.05
N THR A 591 13.81 8.19 24.05
CA THR A 591 14.50 7.83 22.81
C THR A 591 13.83 6.62 22.19
N VAL A 592 13.34 6.78 20.96
CA VAL A 592 12.63 5.71 20.23
C VAL A 592 13.31 5.47 18.88
N ARG A 593 13.41 4.21 18.47
CA ARG A 593 13.95 3.85 17.16
C ARG A 593 12.87 4.00 16.09
N GLY A 594 13.14 4.78 15.05
CA GLY A 594 12.29 4.91 13.87
C GLY A 594 12.96 4.32 12.64
N TYR A 595 12.18 4.05 11.60
CA TYR A 595 12.66 3.62 10.29
C TYR A 595 11.93 4.38 9.19
N GLU A 596 12.67 4.83 8.19
CA GLU A 596 12.17 5.49 6.98
C GLU A 596 13.08 5.22 5.79
N ILE A 597 12.51 5.19 4.60
CA ILE A 597 13.23 4.92 3.35
C ILE A 597 13.05 6.14 2.44
N SER A 598 13.99 7.07 2.49
CA SER A 598 13.93 8.27 1.66
C SER A 598 14.42 7.98 0.23
N PHE A 599 13.65 7.20 -0.54
CA PHE A 599 14.05 6.72 -1.86
C PHE A 599 14.57 7.84 -2.78
N THR A 600 13.85 8.96 -2.86
CA THR A 600 14.26 10.11 -3.69
C THR A 600 15.57 10.75 -3.23
N LYS A 601 15.88 10.75 -1.93
CA LYS A 601 17.13 11.32 -1.38
C LYS A 601 18.35 10.56 -1.91
N TYR A 602 18.26 9.24 -2.01
CA TYR A 602 19.38 8.40 -2.44
C TYR A 602 19.75 8.60 -3.92
N PHE A 603 18.76 8.83 -4.78
CA PHE A 603 18.98 9.10 -6.22
C PHE A 603 18.98 10.58 -6.59
N TYR A 604 18.99 11.49 -5.59
CA TYR A 604 19.03 12.92 -5.86
C TYR A 604 20.43 13.31 -6.36
N GLN A 605 20.51 13.70 -7.63
CA GLN A 605 21.70 14.35 -8.17
C GLN A 605 21.54 15.87 -8.04
N TYR A 606 22.44 16.50 -7.29
CA TYR A 606 22.46 17.96 -7.18
C TYR A 606 22.80 18.57 -8.54
N GLU A 607 21.83 19.26 -9.15
CA GLU A 607 22.09 20.14 -10.28
C GLU A 607 22.52 21.52 -9.74
N PRO A 608 23.81 21.90 -9.84
CA PRO A 608 24.24 23.23 -9.45
C PRO A 608 23.49 24.27 -10.27
N LEU A 609 23.03 25.31 -9.58
CA LEU A 609 22.40 26.47 -10.23
C LEU A 609 23.35 26.99 -11.33
N ARG A 610 22.80 27.23 -12.52
CA ARG A 610 23.55 27.85 -13.61
C ARG A 610 24.17 29.15 -13.11
N THR A 611 25.44 29.38 -13.42
CA THR A 611 26.11 30.61 -13.02
C THR A 611 25.44 31.81 -13.70
N LEU A 612 25.50 32.97 -13.03
CA LEU A 612 24.90 34.20 -13.55
C LEU A 612 25.45 34.55 -14.94
N GLU A 613 26.74 34.28 -15.18
CA GLU A 613 27.39 34.51 -16.47
C GLU A 613 26.78 33.67 -17.59
N LYS A 614 26.44 32.39 -17.33
CA LYS A 614 25.76 31.53 -18.32
C LYS A 614 24.35 32.01 -18.61
N ILE A 615 23.60 32.41 -17.58
CA ILE A 615 22.25 32.96 -17.75
C ILE A 615 22.30 34.24 -18.61
N VAL A 616 23.25 35.13 -18.35
CA VAL A 616 23.43 36.36 -19.14
C VAL A 616 23.85 36.06 -20.58
N ALA A 617 24.71 35.07 -20.80
CA ALA A 617 25.11 34.66 -22.14
C ALA A 617 23.94 34.09 -22.96
N ASP A 618 23.10 33.24 -22.36
CA ASP A 618 21.90 32.69 -23.00
C ASP A 618 20.87 33.79 -23.32
N ILE A 619 20.64 34.73 -22.40
CA ILE A 619 19.73 35.87 -22.65
C ILE A 619 20.24 36.70 -23.84
N ARG A 620 21.53 37.00 -23.89
CA ARG A 620 22.12 37.75 -25.02
C ARG A 620 22.08 36.97 -26.34
N ALA A 621 22.22 35.65 -26.29
CA ALA A 621 22.08 34.81 -27.47
C ALA A 621 20.63 34.80 -27.98
N LEU A 622 19.65 34.69 -27.08
CA LEU A 622 18.22 34.80 -27.42
C LEU A 622 17.85 36.19 -27.93
N GLU A 623 18.39 37.25 -27.33
CA GLU A 623 18.25 38.63 -27.84
C GLU A 623 18.81 38.74 -29.27
N ALA A 624 20.00 38.19 -29.54
CA ALA A 624 20.58 38.20 -30.88
C ALA A 624 19.78 37.35 -31.90
N GLU A 625 19.16 36.25 -31.47
CA GLU A 625 18.27 35.45 -32.33
C GLU A 625 16.92 36.13 -32.60
N THR A 626 16.46 36.97 -31.67
CA THR A 626 15.20 37.71 -31.79
C THR A 626 15.37 39.10 -32.41
N ASP A 627 16.60 39.60 -32.49
CA ASP A 627 16.95 40.87 -33.12
C ASP A 627 16.64 40.83 -34.62
N GLY A 628 15.89 41.82 -35.12
CA GLY A 628 15.42 41.88 -36.50
C GLY A 628 14.16 41.04 -36.82
N ILE A 629 13.66 40.17 -35.93
CA ILE A 629 12.38 39.46 -36.15
C ILE A 629 11.21 40.45 -36.17
N LEU A 630 11.22 41.45 -35.26
CA LEU A 630 10.22 42.52 -35.23
C LEU A 630 10.28 43.40 -36.50
N GLU A 631 11.47 43.69 -37.02
CA GLU A 631 11.63 44.42 -38.28
C GLU A 631 11.15 43.60 -39.49
N GLN A 632 11.41 42.29 -39.51
CA GLN A 632 10.85 41.39 -40.53
C GLN A 632 9.33 41.39 -40.50
N ILE A 633 8.70 41.27 -39.32
CA ILE A 633 7.24 41.31 -39.17
C ILE A 633 6.66 42.67 -39.63
N VAL A 634 7.31 43.78 -39.29
CA VAL A 634 6.86 45.13 -39.68
C VAL A 634 7.09 45.41 -41.18
N SER A 635 8.17 44.89 -41.76
CA SER A 635 8.44 45.00 -43.20
C SER A 635 7.46 44.20 -44.06
N VAL A 636 6.98 43.05 -43.56
CA VAL A 636 5.94 42.25 -44.22
C VAL A 636 4.55 42.91 -44.13
N ALA A 637 4.30 43.72 -43.10
CA ALA A 637 3.05 44.49 -42.97
C ALA A 637 3.02 45.78 -43.82
N THR A 638 4.16 46.17 -44.42
CA THR A 638 4.31 47.39 -45.24
C THR A 638 4.63 47.12 -46.72
N ALA A 639 4.61 45.86 -47.13
CA ALA A 639 4.58 45.42 -48.54
C ALA A 639 3.14 44.98 -48.91
#